data_AF-A0AAQ5Z8G2-F1
#
_entry.id   AF-A0AAQ5Z8G2-F1
#
_cell.length_a   1.000
_cell.length_b   1.000
_cell.length_c   1.000
_cell.angle_alpha   90.00
_cell.angle_beta   90.00
_cell.angle_gamma   90.00
#
_symmetry.space_group_name_H-M   'P 1'
#
loop_
_entity.id
_entity.type
_entity.pdbx_description
1 polymer ?
#
loop_
_entity_poly.entity_id
_entity_poly.type
_entity_poly.pdbx_seq_one_letter_code
_entity_poly.pdbx_strand_id
1 'polypeptide(L)'
;MAEERIYATGMAARLRSQWDRDEGLGQNHNAVKFLGQDFESLRAQCQRSGRLFEDSLFPCAASSLGFDELGPRSSKTSGVRWMRPTEFCRRPEFIVDGATRTDICQGALGDCWLLAAIASLTLNDDLLHRVVPHGQSFQQGYAGIFHFQFWQFGEWVEVVIDDRLPVKDGKLLFVHSVEGTEFWSALLEKAYAKLNGCYEALSGGSTSEGFEDFTGGVTELYELRKAPSDLYSIIGRAIDRGSLLGCSIDVSGSFDREAVTFKKLVKGHAYSVTGADEVVYRGNMTKLVRVRNPWGEVEWTGAWSDNSREWDNVDRSVRGRLQNRSEDGEFWMSFSDFLREFSRLEICNLTADALQNSQLKKWSSSLYQSEWRRGSTAGGCRNYPATFWLNPQFKIELQHPDTPGQPDCSFLVALMQKDRRKKRREGKDMETIGFAVYEVRFKGRSGVHLKRDFFLTHASSARSELFINLREVSSRLRLPAGEYIIVPSTFEPHKEADFCLRVFSENKFLLQTYLDESQIDAGFKSLFRQLAGADMEISVTELSLFFVCWVFNSWFLSIFLSSLCHFLRVCVPCQTIFRQFDLDKSGTMSSYEMRMALESAGFKLTNHLFQLIILRYTEEDMAVDFDNFVTCLVRLETMFKTFKTMDTDADGEISLNFVQVQLSKSSSIFTFHTDSYISCMRF
;
A
#
# COMPACT_ATOMS: atom_id res chain seq x y z
N MET A 1 38.76 5.35 15.47
CA MET A 1 38.31 4.71 14.22
C MET A 1 36.80 4.70 14.28
N ALA A 2 36.13 5.41 13.37
CA ALA A 2 34.67 5.32 13.29
C ALA A 2 34.34 3.91 12.78
N GLU A 3 33.55 3.14 13.53
CA GLU A 3 32.99 1.88 13.03
C GLU A 3 32.25 2.19 11.73
N GLU A 4 32.69 1.56 10.65
CA GLU A 4 32.06 1.69 9.35
C GLU A 4 30.65 1.09 9.48
N ARG A 5 29.62 1.94 9.33
CA ARG A 5 28.23 1.49 9.43
C ARG A 5 27.96 0.51 8.30
N ILE A 6 27.66 -0.74 8.67
CA ILE A 6 27.27 -1.78 7.73
C ILE A 6 25.80 -1.57 7.38
N TYR A 7 25.50 -1.37 6.09
CA TYR A 7 24.13 -1.24 5.60
C TYR A 7 23.71 -2.50 4.87
N ALA A 8 22.53 -3.02 5.19
CA ALA A 8 21.89 -4.05 4.39
C ALA A 8 21.22 -3.41 3.17
N THR A 9 21.39 -3.97 1.97
CA THR A 9 20.61 -3.72 0.75
C THR A 9 19.91 -5.01 0.25
N GLY A 10 19.15 -4.95 -0.84
CA GLY A 10 18.50 -6.11 -1.45
C GLY A 10 17.60 -6.90 -0.49
N MET A 11 17.66 -8.23 -0.56
CA MET A 11 16.79 -9.13 0.21
C MET A 11 17.04 -9.08 1.73
N ALA A 12 18.28 -8.91 2.15
CA ALA A 12 18.59 -8.83 3.58
C ALA A 12 18.08 -7.51 4.20
N ALA A 13 18.05 -6.41 3.44
CA ALA A 13 17.36 -5.19 3.90
C ALA A 13 15.86 -5.43 4.09
N ARG A 14 15.23 -6.15 3.16
CA ARG A 14 13.80 -6.50 3.24
C ARG A 14 13.48 -7.38 4.46
N LEU A 15 14.33 -8.39 4.74
CA LEU A 15 14.20 -9.26 5.91
C LEU A 15 14.44 -8.50 7.22
N ARG A 16 15.49 -7.68 7.32
CA ARG A 16 15.71 -6.85 8.52
C ARG A 16 14.54 -5.91 8.78
N SER A 17 14.05 -5.26 7.74
CA SER A 17 12.85 -4.41 7.83
C SER A 17 11.61 -5.19 8.29
N GLN A 18 11.47 -6.46 7.90
CA GLN A 18 10.39 -7.31 8.42
C GLN A 18 10.56 -7.61 9.91
N TRP A 19 11.76 -7.98 10.37
CA TRP A 19 12.01 -8.22 11.79
C TRP A 19 11.81 -6.97 12.64
N ASP A 20 12.27 -5.80 12.18
CA ASP A 20 12.04 -4.54 12.88
C ASP A 20 10.54 -4.27 13.06
N ARG A 21 9.71 -4.63 12.06
CA ARG A 21 8.25 -4.50 12.14
C ARG A 21 7.61 -5.49 13.09
N ASP A 22 8.09 -6.72 13.11
CA ASP A 22 7.64 -7.74 14.06
C ASP A 22 7.98 -7.32 15.51
N GLU A 23 9.06 -6.55 15.70
CA GLU A 23 9.44 -5.89 16.97
C GLU A 23 8.66 -4.59 17.26
N GLY A 24 7.80 -4.14 16.34
CA GLY A 24 6.88 -3.01 16.54
C GLY A 24 7.22 -1.73 15.77
N LEU A 25 8.24 -1.71 14.91
CA LEU A 25 8.50 -0.58 14.01
C LEU A 25 7.31 -0.38 13.04
N GLY A 26 6.90 0.87 12.84
CA GLY A 26 5.74 1.20 12.01
C GLY A 26 4.41 1.22 12.78
N GLN A 27 4.41 1.01 14.09
CA GLN A 27 3.29 1.37 14.95
C GLN A 27 3.28 2.89 15.20
N ASN A 28 2.14 3.47 15.57
CA ASN A 28 2.00 4.93 15.74
C ASN A 28 3.03 5.53 16.74
N HIS A 29 3.30 4.83 17.85
CA HIS A 29 4.29 5.27 18.85
C HIS A 29 5.75 4.99 18.46
N ASN A 30 5.98 4.18 17.43
CA ASN A 30 7.31 3.80 16.93
C ASN A 30 7.33 3.86 15.40
N ALA A 31 6.99 5.05 14.88
CA ALA A 31 6.83 5.28 13.44
C ALA A 31 8.16 5.12 12.69
N VAL A 32 8.08 4.65 11.45
CA VAL A 32 9.24 4.56 10.55
C VAL A 32 9.74 5.96 10.24
N LYS A 33 11.03 6.21 10.44
CA LYS A 33 11.66 7.49 10.14
C LYS A 33 11.84 7.64 8.63
N PHE A 34 11.07 8.52 8.00
CA PHE A 34 11.13 8.72 6.56
C PHE A 34 12.52 9.18 6.13
N LEU A 35 13.12 8.44 5.19
CA LEU A 35 14.48 8.67 4.70
C LEU A 35 15.55 8.71 5.82
N GLY A 36 15.28 8.07 6.96
CA GLY A 36 16.20 8.01 8.10
C GLY A 36 16.36 9.32 8.88
N GLN A 37 15.50 10.32 8.65
CA GLN A 37 15.53 11.58 9.39
C GLN A 37 14.84 11.43 10.75
N ASP A 38 15.53 11.81 11.82
CA ASP A 38 15.02 11.81 13.19
C ASP A 38 14.75 13.25 13.66
N PHE A 39 13.49 13.57 13.96
CA PHE A 39 13.08 14.92 14.31
C PHE A 39 13.87 15.50 15.50
N GLU A 40 13.91 14.77 16.62
CA GLU A 40 14.54 15.26 17.86
C GLU A 40 16.06 15.46 17.70
N SER A 41 16.75 14.52 17.04
CA SER A 41 18.18 14.63 16.78
C SER A 41 18.52 15.81 15.86
N LEU A 42 17.75 16.00 14.79
CA LEU A 42 17.95 17.10 13.84
C LEU A 42 17.63 18.45 14.49
N ARG A 43 16.55 18.53 15.28
CA ARG A 43 16.19 19.73 16.05
C ARG A 43 17.29 20.10 17.04
N ALA A 44 17.78 19.13 17.82
CA ALA A 44 18.87 19.35 18.78
C ALA A 44 20.19 19.76 18.09
N GLN A 45 20.49 19.21 16.91
CA GLN A 45 21.65 19.64 16.11
C GLN A 45 21.51 21.10 15.63
N CYS A 46 20.32 21.49 15.15
CA CYS A 46 20.04 22.85 14.69
C CYS A 46 20.14 23.85 15.86
N GLN A 47 19.55 23.51 17.01
CA GLN A 47 19.66 24.31 18.24
C GLN A 47 21.11 24.48 18.71
N ARG A 48 21.92 23.41 18.71
CA ARG A 48 23.34 23.49 19.07
C ARG A 48 24.18 24.33 18.11
N SER A 49 23.86 24.30 16.81
CA SER A 49 24.60 25.04 15.78
C SER A 49 24.11 26.48 15.58
N GLY A 50 22.96 26.85 16.16
CA GLY A 50 22.33 28.17 15.96
C GLY A 50 21.84 28.40 14.53
N ARG A 51 21.64 27.33 13.75
CA ARG A 51 21.15 27.39 12.36
C ARG A 51 19.75 26.81 12.28
N LEU A 52 18.93 27.36 11.37
CA LEU A 52 17.64 26.77 11.06
C LEU A 52 17.81 25.54 10.17
N PHE A 53 16.94 24.55 10.36
CA PHE A 53 16.98 23.32 9.59
C PHE A 53 16.73 23.60 8.11
N GLU A 54 17.52 22.94 7.27
CA GLU A 54 17.36 22.95 5.82
C GLU A 54 17.26 21.51 5.34
N ASP A 55 16.11 21.16 4.79
CA ASP A 55 15.85 19.79 4.36
C ASP A 55 16.52 19.51 3.01
N SER A 56 17.64 18.79 3.04
CA SER A 56 18.37 18.38 1.83
C SER A 56 17.63 17.32 1.03
N LEU A 57 16.68 16.60 1.65
CA LEU A 57 15.92 15.52 1.02
C LEU A 57 14.63 16.01 0.35
N PHE A 58 14.21 17.24 0.64
CA PHE A 58 13.12 17.93 -0.04
C PHE A 58 13.50 19.41 -0.27
N PRO A 59 14.43 19.67 -1.20
CA PRO A 59 15.05 20.98 -1.33
C PRO A 59 14.05 22.05 -1.81
N CYS A 60 14.36 23.32 -1.54
CA CYS A 60 13.62 24.46 -2.09
C CYS A 60 13.92 24.68 -3.58
N ALA A 61 13.53 23.71 -4.41
CA ALA A 61 13.82 23.65 -5.84
C ALA A 61 12.55 23.36 -6.65
N ALA A 62 12.61 23.61 -7.96
CA ALA A 62 11.49 23.35 -8.87
C ALA A 62 11.08 21.86 -8.88
N SER A 63 12.02 20.93 -8.65
CA SER A 63 11.74 19.50 -8.54
C SER A 63 10.80 19.14 -7.40
N SER A 64 10.77 19.95 -6.34
CA SER A 64 9.88 19.74 -5.18
C SER A 64 8.49 20.30 -5.44
N LEU A 65 8.35 21.25 -6.38
CA LEU A 65 7.06 21.74 -6.84
C LEU A 65 6.42 20.75 -7.80
N GLY A 66 7.16 20.27 -8.79
CA GLY A 66 6.60 19.36 -9.79
C GLY A 66 7.54 18.98 -10.93
N PHE A 67 6.95 18.34 -11.94
CA PHE A 67 7.63 17.79 -13.10
C PHE A 67 6.98 18.17 -14.44
N ASP A 68 5.71 18.60 -14.46
CA ASP A 68 4.98 19.00 -15.68
C ASP A 68 4.28 20.35 -15.48
N GLU A 69 3.04 20.37 -15.00
CA GLU A 69 2.25 21.60 -14.77
C GLU A 69 2.87 22.51 -13.71
N LEU A 70 3.59 21.95 -12.74
CA LEU A 70 4.36 22.70 -11.73
C LEU A 70 5.87 22.49 -11.91
N GLY A 71 6.29 21.99 -13.08
CA GLY A 71 7.68 21.78 -13.41
C GLY A 71 8.48 23.08 -13.60
N PRO A 72 9.81 22.98 -13.82
CA PRO A 72 10.71 24.13 -13.93
C PRO A 72 10.40 25.13 -15.05
N ARG A 73 9.65 24.71 -16.08
CA ARG A 73 9.30 25.54 -17.26
C ARG A 73 7.87 26.06 -17.23
N SER A 74 7.13 25.79 -16.15
CA SER A 74 5.74 26.21 -16.05
C SER A 74 5.62 27.70 -15.71
N SER A 75 4.70 28.40 -16.38
CA SER A 75 4.33 29.76 -16.01
C SER A 75 3.66 29.83 -14.64
N LYS A 76 3.03 28.73 -14.18
CA LYS A 76 2.40 28.64 -12.85
C LYS A 76 3.42 28.85 -11.73
N THR A 77 4.62 28.28 -11.88
CA THR A 77 5.71 28.32 -10.88
C THR A 77 6.69 29.47 -11.08
N SER A 78 6.55 30.26 -12.15
CA SER A 78 7.36 31.45 -12.35
C SER A 78 7.12 32.48 -11.24
N GLY A 79 8.21 33.01 -10.67
CA GLY A 79 8.18 33.99 -9.58
C GLY A 79 7.97 33.40 -8.18
N VAL A 80 7.84 32.08 -8.04
CA VAL A 80 7.71 31.41 -6.74
C VAL A 80 9.01 31.53 -5.95
N ARG A 81 8.90 31.91 -4.67
CA ARG A 81 10.00 31.96 -3.71
C ARG A 81 9.68 31.06 -2.52
N TRP A 82 10.68 30.38 -1.98
CA TRP A 82 10.54 29.61 -0.77
C TRP A 82 10.86 30.51 0.42
N MET A 83 9.89 30.74 1.30
CA MET A 83 10.02 31.64 2.45
C MET A 83 9.52 30.95 3.72
N ARG A 84 10.18 31.19 4.85
CA ARG A 84 9.66 30.73 6.15
C ARG A 84 8.54 31.65 6.64
N PRO A 85 7.56 31.16 7.41
CA PRO A 85 6.54 31.99 8.06
C PRO A 85 7.13 33.19 8.81
N THR A 86 8.27 33.02 9.47
CA THR A 86 8.97 34.10 10.20
C THR A 86 9.47 35.25 9.32
N GLU A 87 9.55 35.07 8.01
CA GLU A 87 10.05 36.09 7.06
C GLU A 87 8.96 37.06 6.59
N PHE A 88 7.69 36.64 6.60
CA PHE A 88 6.58 37.43 6.06
C PHE A 88 5.38 37.56 7.02
N CYS A 89 5.30 36.75 8.07
CA CYS A 89 4.31 36.87 9.13
C CYS A 89 4.98 37.36 10.43
N ARG A 90 4.41 38.39 11.07
CA ARG A 90 4.99 39.01 12.28
C ARG A 90 4.97 38.09 13.50
N ARG A 91 3.96 37.25 13.61
CA ARG A 91 3.73 36.33 14.72
C ARG A 91 3.21 35.01 14.16
N PRO A 92 4.08 34.20 13.54
CA PRO A 92 3.65 32.90 13.06
C PRO A 92 3.32 32.00 14.24
N GLU A 93 2.20 31.32 14.18
CA GLU A 93 1.75 30.34 15.16
C GLU A 93 1.54 29.01 14.44
N PHE A 94 1.79 27.91 15.15
CA PHE A 94 1.64 26.59 14.54
C PHE A 94 0.15 26.25 14.41
N ILE A 95 -0.55 26.28 15.55
CA ILE A 95 -2.00 26.12 15.69
C ILE A 95 -2.51 27.27 16.57
N VAL A 96 -3.63 27.90 16.20
CA VAL A 96 -4.27 29.01 16.95
C VAL A 96 -5.66 28.56 17.41
N ASP A 97 -5.94 28.58 18.72
CA ASP A 97 -7.24 28.23 19.29
C ASP A 97 -7.80 26.84 18.89
N GLY A 98 -6.90 25.91 18.58
CA GLY A 98 -7.21 24.55 18.14
C GLY A 98 -7.26 24.45 16.62
N ALA A 99 -6.88 23.29 16.08
CA ALA A 99 -6.88 23.10 14.64
C ALA A 99 -8.29 22.81 14.15
N THR A 100 -8.81 23.69 13.31
CA THR A 100 -10.17 23.61 12.82
C THR A 100 -10.22 23.50 11.30
N ARG A 101 -11.37 23.05 10.79
CA ARG A 101 -11.58 22.95 9.34
C ARG A 101 -11.40 24.28 8.61
N THR A 102 -11.65 25.43 9.26
CA THR A 102 -11.49 26.76 8.64
C THR A 102 -10.04 27.16 8.40
N ASP A 103 -9.08 26.41 8.94
CA ASP A 103 -7.65 26.62 8.74
C ASP A 103 -7.16 26.07 7.38
N ILE A 104 -8.10 25.55 6.58
CA ILE A 104 -7.88 24.81 5.34
C ILE A 104 -8.66 25.49 4.23
N CYS A 105 -7.94 26.30 3.46
CA CYS A 105 -8.36 26.88 2.20
C CYS A 105 -7.42 26.44 1.08
N GLN A 106 -8.01 25.94 0.00
CA GLN A 106 -7.25 25.47 -1.16
C GLN A 106 -6.51 26.60 -1.87
N GLY A 107 -5.25 26.35 -2.21
CA GLY A 107 -4.46 27.21 -3.07
C GLY A 107 -4.56 26.83 -4.55
N ALA A 108 -3.47 27.00 -5.29
CA ALA A 108 -3.43 26.79 -6.74
C ALA A 108 -3.22 25.33 -7.19
N LEU A 109 -3.27 24.36 -6.27
CA LEU A 109 -3.06 22.93 -6.55
C LEU A 109 -4.40 22.19 -6.58
N GLY A 110 -4.55 21.22 -7.49
CA GLY A 110 -5.76 20.42 -7.66
C GLY A 110 -5.87 19.23 -6.68
N ASP A 111 -5.59 19.47 -5.40
CA ASP A 111 -5.52 18.45 -4.34
C ASP A 111 -6.66 18.57 -3.32
N CYS A 112 -7.81 19.11 -3.74
CA CYS A 112 -9.03 19.22 -2.93
C CYS A 112 -9.40 17.96 -2.14
N TRP A 113 -9.12 16.78 -2.69
CA TRP A 113 -9.31 15.49 -2.04
C TRP A 113 -8.55 15.35 -0.72
N LEU A 114 -7.32 15.86 -0.67
CA LEU A 114 -6.47 15.87 0.51
C LEU A 114 -7.00 16.89 1.52
N LEU A 115 -7.37 18.09 1.07
CA LEU A 115 -7.87 19.15 1.94
C LEU A 115 -9.21 18.80 2.57
N ALA A 116 -10.12 18.16 1.82
CA ALA A 116 -11.35 17.60 2.37
C ALA A 116 -11.05 16.53 3.43
N ALA A 117 -9.99 15.72 3.23
CA ALA A 117 -9.57 14.75 4.22
C ALA A 117 -9.02 15.40 5.50
N ILE A 118 -8.17 16.44 5.36
CA ILE A 118 -7.63 17.20 6.50
C ILE A 118 -8.78 17.91 7.23
N ALA A 119 -9.75 18.48 6.51
CA ALA A 119 -10.90 19.15 7.12
C ALA A 119 -11.75 18.18 7.95
N SER A 120 -12.00 16.96 7.46
CA SER A 120 -12.68 15.95 8.27
C SER A 120 -11.84 15.50 9.47
N LEU A 121 -10.51 15.45 9.33
CA LEU A 121 -9.60 15.08 10.43
C LEU A 121 -9.72 16.04 11.61
N THR A 122 -9.91 17.34 11.37
CA THR A 122 -10.09 18.35 12.45
C THR A 122 -11.34 18.13 13.31
N LEU A 123 -12.29 17.30 12.86
CA LEU A 123 -13.48 16.96 13.66
C LEU A 123 -13.17 15.97 14.79
N ASN A 124 -11.97 15.37 14.78
CA ASN A 124 -11.53 14.39 15.76
C ASN A 124 -10.11 14.70 16.25
N ASP A 125 -10.02 15.37 17.39
CA ASP A 125 -8.77 15.86 17.98
C ASP A 125 -7.76 14.73 18.26
N ASP A 126 -8.24 13.56 18.72
CA ASP A 126 -7.38 12.39 18.98
C ASP A 126 -6.75 11.85 17.70
N LEU A 127 -7.46 11.89 16.56
CA LEU A 127 -6.91 11.47 15.28
C LEU A 127 -5.98 12.53 14.70
N LEU A 128 -6.37 13.80 14.81
CA LEU A 128 -5.56 14.91 14.37
C LEU A 128 -4.17 14.84 15.02
N HIS A 129 -4.11 14.64 16.34
CA HIS A 129 -2.83 14.65 17.06
C HIS A 129 -1.96 13.41 16.83
N ARG A 130 -2.49 12.37 16.18
CA ARG A 130 -1.65 11.29 15.63
C ARG A 130 -0.90 11.74 14.39
N VAL A 131 -1.53 12.55 13.55
CA VAL A 131 -0.95 13.07 12.30
C VAL A 131 -0.11 14.32 12.56
N VAL A 132 -0.56 15.17 13.47
CA VAL A 132 0.02 16.46 13.86
C VAL A 132 0.44 16.39 15.34
N PRO A 133 1.65 15.88 15.64
CA PRO A 133 2.11 15.72 17.02
C PRO A 133 2.14 17.05 17.79
N HIS A 134 1.83 16.97 19.09
CA HIS A 134 1.92 18.10 20.02
C HIS A 134 3.36 18.59 20.21
N GLY A 135 3.51 19.78 20.79
CA GLY A 135 4.82 20.33 21.20
C GLY A 135 5.59 21.07 20.10
N GLN A 136 4.97 21.25 18.93
CA GLN A 136 5.51 22.03 17.82
C GLN A 136 5.10 23.51 17.95
N SER A 137 6.05 24.43 17.75
CA SER A 137 5.84 25.87 17.94
C SER A 137 6.88 26.69 17.17
N PHE A 138 6.48 27.88 16.72
CA PHE A 138 7.41 28.89 16.18
C PHE A 138 8.09 29.73 17.27
N GLN A 139 7.63 29.63 18.53
CA GLN A 139 8.16 30.36 19.67
C GLN A 139 9.09 29.46 20.50
N GLN A 140 8.56 28.35 21.02
CA GLN A 140 9.28 27.53 21.98
C GLN A 140 10.14 26.47 21.30
N GLY A 141 11.46 26.57 21.47
CA GLY A 141 12.41 25.59 20.94
C GLY A 141 12.43 25.51 19.41
N TYR A 142 12.07 26.61 18.74
CA TYR A 142 12.05 26.73 17.29
C TYR A 142 13.44 26.54 16.68
N ALA A 143 13.50 25.75 15.62
CA ALA A 143 14.71 25.51 14.82
C ALA A 143 14.39 25.40 13.32
N GLY A 144 13.24 25.92 12.87
CA GLY A 144 12.81 25.85 11.46
C GLY A 144 12.52 24.42 10.99
N ILE A 145 12.11 23.53 11.90
CA ILE A 145 11.89 22.09 11.68
C ILE A 145 10.57 21.66 12.32
N PHE A 146 9.80 20.84 11.60
CA PHE A 146 8.51 20.29 12.01
C PHE A 146 8.42 18.82 11.58
N HIS A 147 7.48 18.07 12.16
CA HIS A 147 7.25 16.67 11.81
C HIS A 147 5.76 16.30 11.86
N PHE A 148 5.41 15.32 11.05
CA PHE A 148 4.06 14.78 10.91
C PHE A 148 4.13 13.27 10.78
N GLN A 149 3.04 12.57 11.07
CA GLN A 149 2.96 11.13 10.86
C GLN A 149 1.85 10.78 9.88
N PHE A 150 2.16 9.89 8.94
CA PHE A 150 1.20 9.39 7.98
C PHE A 150 1.22 7.87 8.00
N TRP A 151 0.04 7.27 7.95
CA TRP A 151 -0.09 5.85 7.67
C TRP A 151 0.22 5.58 6.20
N GLN A 152 1.09 4.62 5.91
CA GLN A 152 1.50 4.21 4.57
C GLN A 152 1.48 2.68 4.51
N PHE A 153 0.48 2.13 3.81
CA PHE A 153 0.43 0.72 3.41
C PHE A 153 0.59 -0.31 4.54
N GLY A 154 0.20 0.06 5.76
CA GLY A 154 0.25 -0.78 6.96
C GLY A 154 1.09 -0.22 8.09
N GLU A 155 1.86 0.83 7.85
CA GLU A 155 2.87 1.34 8.78
C GLU A 155 2.73 2.85 8.95
N TRP A 156 2.88 3.34 10.18
CA TRP A 156 3.03 4.77 10.46
C TRP A 156 4.44 5.22 10.12
N VAL A 157 4.54 6.32 9.39
CA VAL A 157 5.78 6.92 8.89
C VAL A 157 5.86 8.35 9.39
N GLU A 158 6.94 8.68 10.09
CA GLU A 158 7.26 10.05 10.53
C GLU A 158 8.01 10.79 9.42
N VAL A 159 7.46 11.93 9.00
CA VAL A 159 8.04 12.79 7.97
C VAL A 159 8.45 14.12 8.60
N VAL A 160 9.76 14.37 8.54
CA VAL A 160 10.37 15.63 8.99
C VAL A 160 10.46 16.60 7.82
N ILE A 161 10.16 17.88 8.04
CA ILE A 161 10.33 18.96 7.06
C ILE A 161 10.93 20.21 7.70
N ASP A 162 11.53 21.07 6.88
CA ASP A 162 11.68 22.48 7.25
C ASP A 162 10.41 23.29 6.97
N ASP A 163 10.34 24.53 7.46
CA ASP A 163 9.16 25.39 7.33
C ASP A 163 9.19 26.36 6.13
N ARG A 164 10.09 26.17 5.15
CA ARG A 164 10.10 27.00 3.94
C ARG A 164 8.90 26.63 3.07
N LEU A 165 8.01 27.57 2.79
CA LEU A 165 6.79 27.35 2.00
C LEU A 165 6.85 28.10 0.65
N PRO A 166 6.25 27.55 -0.42
CA PRO A 166 6.13 28.24 -1.70
C PRO A 166 5.22 29.48 -1.61
N VAL A 167 5.79 30.64 -1.87
CA VAL A 167 5.13 31.95 -1.83
C VAL A 167 5.21 32.61 -3.21
N LYS A 168 4.09 33.14 -3.69
CA LYS A 168 4.01 33.92 -4.92
C LYS A 168 3.25 35.21 -4.63
N ASP A 169 3.80 36.35 -5.07
CA ASP A 169 3.20 37.67 -4.87
C ASP A 169 2.86 37.97 -3.39
N GLY A 170 3.69 37.49 -2.47
CA GLY A 170 3.53 37.68 -1.02
C GLY A 170 2.46 36.81 -0.36
N LYS A 171 1.85 35.86 -1.08
CA LYS A 171 0.87 34.91 -0.56
C LYS A 171 1.34 33.47 -0.71
N LEU A 172 0.91 32.59 0.18
CA LEU A 172 1.12 31.15 0.04
C LEU A 172 0.49 30.65 -1.26
N LEU A 173 1.22 29.82 -2.00
CA LEU A 173 0.77 29.30 -3.28
C LEU A 173 -0.25 28.15 -3.12
N PHE A 174 -0.14 27.40 -2.04
CA PHE A 174 -0.93 26.19 -1.76
C PHE A 174 -1.82 26.39 -0.53
N VAL A 175 -2.04 25.35 0.29
CA VAL A 175 -2.91 25.45 1.48
C VAL A 175 -2.51 26.60 2.40
N HIS A 176 -3.53 27.28 2.94
CA HIS A 176 -3.37 28.33 3.95
C HIS A 176 -4.63 28.42 4.84
N SER A 177 -4.45 29.03 6.02
CA SER A 177 -5.53 29.37 6.96
C SER A 177 -6.08 30.78 6.68
N VAL A 178 -7.37 30.98 6.96
CA VAL A 178 -8.04 32.30 6.87
C VAL A 178 -7.47 33.29 7.90
N GLU A 179 -7.02 32.81 9.06
CA GLU A 179 -6.46 33.64 10.14
C GLU A 179 -5.12 34.31 9.71
N GLY A 180 -4.42 33.71 8.76
CA GLY A 180 -3.19 34.25 8.15
C GLY A 180 -1.93 34.18 9.03
N THR A 181 -2.06 33.93 10.34
CA THR A 181 -0.94 33.70 11.26
C THR A 181 -0.69 32.22 11.58
N GLU A 182 -1.53 31.32 11.10
CA GLU A 182 -1.49 29.89 11.39
C GLU A 182 -0.97 29.07 10.22
N PHE A 183 -0.10 28.07 10.48
CA PHE A 183 0.67 27.39 9.42
C PHE A 183 0.71 25.86 9.49
N TRP A 184 0.06 25.20 10.46
CA TRP A 184 0.10 23.73 10.56
C TRP A 184 -0.41 23.03 9.29
N SER A 185 -1.49 23.53 8.68
CA SER A 185 -2.13 22.92 7.51
C SER A 185 -1.22 23.01 6.28
N ALA A 186 -0.56 24.15 6.07
CA ALA A 186 0.42 24.35 4.99
C ALA A 186 1.66 23.46 5.17
N LEU A 187 2.12 23.29 6.41
CA LEU A 187 3.25 22.41 6.72
C LEU A 187 2.88 20.93 6.59
N LEU A 188 1.65 20.55 6.95
CA LEU A 188 1.14 19.20 6.76
C LEU A 188 1.08 18.82 5.28
N GLU A 189 0.53 19.71 4.44
CA GLU A 189 0.50 19.54 2.97
C GLU A 189 1.93 19.39 2.41
N LYS A 190 2.88 20.21 2.86
CA LYS A 190 4.30 20.08 2.48
C LYS A 190 4.89 18.72 2.86
N ALA A 191 4.64 18.24 4.07
CA ALA A 191 5.13 16.94 4.52
C ALA A 191 4.54 15.80 3.67
N TYR A 192 3.26 15.91 3.32
CA TYR A 192 2.60 14.95 2.45
C TYR A 192 3.10 15.02 0.99
N ALA A 193 3.40 16.23 0.48
CA ALA A 193 4.06 16.43 -0.82
C ALA A 193 5.45 15.78 -0.84
N LYS A 194 6.24 15.95 0.23
CA LYS A 194 7.53 15.29 0.40
C LYS A 194 7.41 13.77 0.38
N LEU A 195 6.45 13.22 1.12
CA LEU A 195 6.19 11.78 1.17
C LEU A 195 5.86 11.21 -0.22
N ASN A 196 5.17 11.98 -1.06
CA ASN A 196 4.79 11.62 -2.43
C ASN A 196 5.82 12.06 -3.51
N GLY A 197 6.87 12.78 -3.12
CA GLY A 197 8.00 13.20 -3.94
C GLY A 197 7.98 14.66 -4.41
N CYS A 198 6.81 15.26 -4.63
CA CYS A 198 6.63 16.68 -4.98
C CYS A 198 5.17 17.12 -4.78
N TYR A 199 4.90 18.43 -4.79
CA TYR A 199 3.52 18.95 -4.69
C TYR A 199 2.64 18.49 -5.86
N GLU A 200 3.15 18.49 -7.10
CA GLU A 200 2.37 18.08 -8.27
C GLU A 200 1.87 16.63 -8.20
N ALA A 201 2.59 15.75 -7.47
CA ALA A 201 2.15 14.37 -7.26
C ALA A 201 0.83 14.26 -6.46
N LEU A 202 0.43 15.33 -5.76
CA LEU A 202 -0.83 15.42 -5.02
C LEU A 202 -2.02 15.82 -5.92
N SER A 203 -1.78 16.32 -7.13
CA SER A 203 -2.86 16.75 -8.03
C SER A 203 -3.74 15.56 -8.44
N GLY A 204 -5.04 15.62 -8.12
CA GLY A 204 -6.00 14.54 -8.40
C GLY A 204 -5.84 13.30 -7.51
N GLY A 205 -6.92 12.95 -6.83
CA GLY A 205 -7.03 11.82 -5.91
C GLY A 205 -8.45 11.65 -5.39
N SER A 206 -8.66 10.60 -4.60
CA SER A 206 -9.90 10.39 -3.84
C SER A 206 -9.68 10.74 -2.37
N THR A 207 -10.70 11.29 -1.72
CA THR A 207 -10.64 11.67 -0.29
C THR A 207 -10.33 10.46 0.60
N SER A 208 -10.76 9.27 0.19
CA SER A 208 -10.42 7.97 0.79
C SER A 208 -8.92 7.77 0.98
N GLU A 209 -8.10 8.25 0.03
CA GLU A 209 -6.64 8.14 0.13
C GLU A 209 -6.10 8.94 1.32
N GLY A 210 -6.63 10.15 1.52
CA GLY A 210 -6.24 11.00 2.63
C GLY A 210 -6.75 10.43 3.95
N PHE A 211 -8.00 9.94 3.99
CA PHE A 211 -8.55 9.32 5.19
C PHE A 211 -7.73 8.11 5.66
N GLU A 212 -7.36 7.22 4.74
CA GLU A 212 -6.51 6.07 5.04
C GLU A 212 -5.14 6.51 5.56
N ASP A 213 -4.51 7.51 4.92
CA ASP A 213 -3.18 7.98 5.30
C ASP A 213 -3.18 8.76 6.63
N PHE A 214 -4.32 9.31 7.05
CA PHE A 214 -4.47 9.99 8.33
C PHE A 214 -4.91 9.09 9.47
N THR A 215 -5.44 7.89 9.19
CA THR A 215 -6.08 7.07 10.23
C THR A 215 -5.60 5.63 10.28
N GLY A 216 -5.03 5.09 9.19
CA GLY A 216 -4.87 3.65 8.99
C GLY A 216 -6.20 2.89 8.88
N GLY A 217 -7.31 3.62 8.78
CA GLY A 217 -8.66 3.12 8.65
C GLY A 217 -8.93 2.46 7.31
N VAL A 218 -10.17 2.01 7.15
CA VAL A 218 -10.65 1.39 5.90
C VAL A 218 -11.87 2.13 5.39
N THR A 219 -11.87 2.42 4.10
CA THR A 219 -12.90 3.26 3.50
C THR A 219 -13.96 2.41 2.80
N GLU A 220 -15.23 2.73 3.03
CA GLU A 220 -16.37 2.20 2.30
C GLU A 220 -16.94 3.27 1.37
N LEU A 221 -17.20 2.89 0.12
CA LEU A 221 -17.78 3.77 -0.89
C LEU A 221 -19.26 3.43 -1.10
N TYR A 222 -20.11 4.45 -1.08
CA TYR A 222 -21.54 4.36 -1.35
C TYR A 222 -21.91 5.16 -2.60
N GLU A 223 -22.47 4.50 -3.61
CA GLU A 223 -23.13 5.16 -4.74
C GLU A 223 -24.48 5.74 -4.28
N LEU A 224 -24.61 7.07 -4.22
CA LEU A 224 -25.80 7.71 -3.64
C LEU A 224 -27.08 7.47 -4.45
N ARG A 225 -26.96 7.21 -5.76
CA ARG A 225 -28.09 6.83 -6.62
C ARG A 225 -28.68 5.45 -6.29
N LYS A 226 -27.89 4.58 -5.65
CA LYS A 226 -28.29 3.25 -5.19
C LYS A 226 -28.14 3.12 -3.68
N ALA A 227 -28.25 4.25 -2.97
CA ALA A 227 -28.07 4.30 -1.53
C ALA A 227 -29.03 3.34 -0.80
N PRO A 228 -28.55 2.63 0.24
CA PRO A 228 -29.43 1.84 1.08
C PRO A 228 -30.42 2.75 1.83
N SER A 229 -31.61 2.25 2.14
CA SER A 229 -32.67 3.04 2.78
C SER A 229 -32.30 3.59 4.16
N ASP A 230 -31.36 2.95 4.85
CA ASP A 230 -30.86 3.33 6.17
C ASP A 230 -29.59 4.20 6.10
N LEU A 231 -29.15 4.67 4.93
CA LEU A 231 -27.91 5.43 4.75
C LEU A 231 -27.79 6.64 5.68
N TYR A 232 -28.88 7.37 5.92
CA TYR A 232 -28.86 8.51 6.86
C TYR A 232 -28.47 8.09 8.29
N SER A 233 -28.95 6.93 8.74
CA SER A 233 -28.58 6.39 10.05
C SER A 233 -27.13 5.88 10.05
N ILE A 234 -26.64 5.35 8.93
CA ILE A 234 -25.22 5.00 8.75
C ILE A 234 -24.35 6.24 8.90
N ILE A 235 -24.70 7.36 8.24
CA ILE A 235 -23.99 8.64 8.33
C ILE A 235 -23.95 9.14 9.78
N GLY A 236 -25.11 9.22 10.46
CA GLY A 236 -25.17 9.68 11.85
C GLY A 236 -24.28 8.83 12.77
N ARG A 237 -24.38 7.50 12.68
CA ARG A 237 -23.53 6.59 13.47
C ARG A 237 -22.05 6.71 13.14
N ALA A 238 -21.69 7.00 11.88
CA ALA A 238 -20.30 7.19 11.48
C ALA A 238 -19.73 8.47 12.11
N ILE A 239 -20.48 9.57 12.06
CA ILE A 239 -20.11 10.84 12.69
C ILE A 239 -19.97 10.67 14.21
N ASP A 240 -20.93 10.02 14.87
CA ASP A 240 -20.89 9.76 16.32
C ASP A 240 -19.69 8.90 16.73
N ARG A 241 -19.16 8.08 15.81
CA ARG A 241 -17.97 7.24 16.02
C ARG A 241 -16.66 7.93 15.66
N GLY A 242 -16.71 9.19 15.22
CA GLY A 242 -15.54 9.93 14.76
C GLY A 242 -14.96 9.42 13.44
N SER A 243 -15.74 8.65 12.65
CA SER A 243 -15.36 8.30 11.29
C SER A 243 -15.16 9.56 10.43
N LEU A 244 -14.30 9.47 9.44
CA LEU A 244 -14.11 10.56 8.47
C LEU A 244 -15.03 10.33 7.28
N LEU A 245 -15.81 11.36 6.92
CA LEU A 245 -16.76 11.28 5.82
C LEU A 245 -16.43 12.31 4.74
N GLY A 246 -16.47 11.86 3.49
CA GLY A 246 -16.27 12.69 2.30
C GLY A 246 -17.35 12.41 1.26
N CYS A 247 -17.64 13.37 0.39
CA CYS A 247 -18.58 13.20 -0.70
C CYS A 247 -18.13 13.95 -1.95
N SER A 248 -18.62 13.52 -3.10
CA SER A 248 -18.25 14.12 -4.38
C SER A 248 -19.35 14.01 -5.43
N ILE A 249 -19.23 14.87 -6.45
CA ILE A 249 -20.14 14.92 -7.61
C ILE A 249 -19.37 14.44 -8.83
N ASP A 250 -19.85 13.37 -9.46
CA ASP A 250 -19.21 12.81 -10.66
C ASP A 250 -19.29 13.80 -11.84
N VAL A 251 -18.23 13.81 -12.65
CA VAL A 251 -18.15 14.57 -13.89
C VAL A 251 -18.50 13.70 -15.09
N SER A 252 -19.11 14.28 -16.13
CA SER A 252 -19.42 13.56 -17.38
C SER A 252 -18.24 13.56 -18.37
N GLY A 253 -17.24 14.41 -18.15
CA GLY A 253 -16.01 14.51 -18.92
C GLY A 253 -14.99 15.43 -18.25
N SER A 254 -13.78 15.52 -18.80
CA SER A 254 -12.68 16.33 -18.23
C SER A 254 -12.98 17.84 -18.18
N PHE A 255 -13.77 18.35 -19.12
CA PHE A 255 -14.18 19.76 -19.17
C PHE A 255 -15.13 20.18 -18.04
N ASP A 256 -15.80 19.21 -17.40
CA ASP A 256 -16.71 19.47 -16.27
C ASP A 256 -15.99 19.45 -14.91
N ARG A 257 -14.67 19.17 -14.88
CA ARG A 257 -13.91 19.12 -13.63
C ARG A 257 -13.77 20.53 -13.04
N GLU A 258 -14.09 20.65 -11.76
CA GLU A 258 -14.17 21.91 -11.01
C GLU A 258 -15.22 22.90 -11.58
N ALA A 259 -16.15 22.42 -12.43
CA ALA A 259 -17.24 23.26 -12.93
C ALA A 259 -18.27 23.54 -11.83
N VAL A 260 -18.58 24.82 -11.63
CA VAL A 260 -19.58 25.30 -10.66
C VAL A 260 -20.98 25.20 -11.28
N THR A 261 -21.87 24.49 -10.62
CA THR A 261 -23.29 24.37 -10.98
C THR A 261 -24.06 25.66 -10.71
N PHE A 262 -25.26 25.79 -11.26
CA PHE A 262 -26.13 26.94 -10.97
C PHE A 262 -26.50 27.08 -9.48
N LYS A 263 -26.44 25.99 -8.71
CA LYS A 263 -26.66 26.00 -7.25
C LYS A 263 -25.37 26.20 -6.43
N LYS A 264 -24.27 26.55 -7.11
CA LYS A 264 -22.92 26.74 -6.55
C LYS A 264 -22.25 25.48 -5.96
N LEU A 265 -22.69 24.28 -6.31
CA LEU A 265 -21.91 23.06 -6.07
C LEU A 265 -20.87 22.85 -7.16
N VAL A 266 -19.69 22.35 -6.81
CA VAL A 266 -18.54 22.14 -7.69
C VAL A 266 -18.46 20.65 -8.09
N LYS A 267 -18.38 20.36 -9.39
CA LYS A 267 -18.25 18.98 -9.87
C LYS A 267 -16.81 18.51 -9.90
N GLY A 268 -16.58 17.20 -9.75
CA GLY A 268 -15.23 16.61 -9.78
C GLY A 268 -14.34 17.11 -8.64
N HIS A 269 -14.99 17.50 -7.53
CA HIS A 269 -14.40 18.13 -6.35
C HIS A 269 -14.80 17.35 -5.10
N ALA A 270 -13.90 17.32 -4.12
CA ALA A 270 -14.12 16.65 -2.85
C ALA A 270 -14.73 17.60 -1.83
N TYR A 271 -15.74 17.13 -1.12
CA TYR A 271 -16.38 17.80 0.01
C TYR A 271 -16.27 16.93 1.26
N SER A 272 -16.28 17.57 2.43
CA SER A 272 -16.36 16.86 3.72
C SER A 272 -17.81 16.82 4.20
N VAL A 273 -18.27 15.70 4.76
CA VAL A 273 -19.54 15.66 5.49
C VAL A 273 -19.23 15.84 6.98
N THR A 274 -19.68 16.96 7.54
CA THR A 274 -19.27 17.42 8.88
C THR A 274 -20.37 17.35 9.93
N GLY A 275 -21.57 16.89 9.56
CA GLY A 275 -22.70 16.81 10.47
C GLY A 275 -23.95 16.18 9.85
N ALA A 276 -24.80 15.63 10.70
CA ALA A 276 -26.15 15.20 10.36
C ALA A 276 -27.07 15.51 11.55
N ASP A 277 -28.22 16.15 11.30
CA ASP A 277 -29.17 16.53 12.35
C ASP A 277 -30.61 16.53 11.81
N GLU A 278 -31.59 16.33 12.69
CA GLU A 278 -33.00 16.30 12.34
C GLU A 278 -33.72 17.52 12.92
N VAL A 279 -34.42 18.26 12.08
CA VAL A 279 -35.17 19.46 12.50
C VAL A 279 -36.66 19.30 12.21
N VAL A 280 -37.49 19.80 13.11
CA VAL A 280 -38.93 19.92 12.85
C VAL A 280 -39.16 21.16 11.99
N TYR A 281 -39.56 20.94 10.73
CA TYR A 281 -39.89 22.00 9.78
C TYR A 281 -41.35 21.88 9.37
N ARG A 282 -42.15 22.92 9.69
CA ARG A 282 -43.60 22.96 9.39
C ARG A 282 -44.36 21.71 9.87
N GLY A 283 -44.00 21.20 11.05
CA GLY A 283 -44.62 20.03 11.66
C GLY A 283 -44.08 18.67 11.19
N ASN A 284 -43.16 18.64 10.23
CA ASN A 284 -42.55 17.40 9.73
C ASN A 284 -41.08 17.30 10.17
N MET A 285 -40.66 16.10 10.57
CA MET A 285 -39.25 15.84 10.83
C MET A 285 -38.47 15.82 9.51
N THR A 286 -37.46 16.68 9.41
CA THR A 286 -36.64 16.88 8.21
C THR A 286 -35.19 16.54 8.52
N LYS A 287 -34.63 15.63 7.73
CA LYS A 287 -33.24 15.18 7.84
C LYS A 287 -32.31 16.13 7.10
N LEU A 288 -31.31 16.67 7.79
CA LEU A 288 -30.32 17.57 7.22
C LEU A 288 -28.91 16.96 7.30
N VAL A 289 -28.09 17.30 6.31
CA VAL A 289 -26.67 16.95 6.27
C VAL A 289 -25.87 18.25 6.12
N ARG A 290 -24.79 18.37 6.89
CA ARG A 290 -23.84 19.47 6.80
C ARG A 290 -22.64 19.06 5.96
N VAL A 291 -22.34 19.87 4.97
CA VAL A 291 -21.29 19.61 3.98
C VAL A 291 -20.36 20.81 3.93
N ARG A 292 -19.05 20.58 3.81
CA ARG A 292 -18.05 21.63 3.71
C ARG A 292 -17.25 21.55 2.42
N ASN A 293 -17.14 22.68 1.73
CA ASN A 293 -16.23 22.91 0.62
C ASN A 293 -14.82 23.25 1.15
N PRO A 294 -13.76 22.48 0.80
CA PRO A 294 -12.40 22.77 1.22
C PRO A 294 -11.80 24.06 0.62
N TRP A 295 -12.47 24.73 -0.31
CA TRP A 295 -12.09 26.08 -0.74
C TRP A 295 -12.26 27.12 0.37
N GLY A 296 -13.13 26.84 1.37
CA GLY A 296 -13.49 27.81 2.39
C GLY A 296 -14.45 28.90 1.89
N GLU A 297 -14.97 28.73 0.68
CA GLU A 297 -15.92 29.63 0.01
C GLU A 297 -16.76 28.84 -1.01
N VAL A 298 -17.71 29.49 -1.66
CA VAL A 298 -18.61 28.93 -2.68
C VAL A 298 -19.53 27.87 -2.09
N GLU A 299 -20.63 28.35 -1.54
CA GLU A 299 -21.61 27.54 -0.81
C GLU A 299 -22.92 27.29 -1.57
N TRP A 300 -23.61 26.21 -1.17
CA TRP A 300 -24.94 25.85 -1.63
C TRP A 300 -25.94 27.01 -1.51
N THR A 301 -26.72 27.23 -2.58
CA THR A 301 -27.72 28.32 -2.64
C THR A 301 -29.17 27.84 -2.59
N GLY A 302 -29.40 26.54 -2.41
CA GLY A 302 -30.73 25.97 -2.30
C GLY A 302 -31.32 26.07 -0.88
N ALA A 303 -32.35 25.25 -0.63
CA ALA A 303 -32.99 25.13 0.68
C ALA A 303 -31.96 24.75 1.76
N TRP A 304 -32.08 25.35 2.95
CA TRP A 304 -31.19 25.17 4.11
C TRP A 304 -29.81 25.80 4.02
N SER A 305 -29.49 26.51 2.93
CA SER A 305 -28.32 27.41 2.89
C SER A 305 -28.31 28.44 4.02
N ASP A 306 -27.17 29.08 4.26
CA ASP A 306 -26.99 30.03 5.36
C ASP A 306 -28.01 31.17 5.37
N ASN A 307 -28.44 31.61 4.18
CA ASN A 307 -29.41 32.69 3.99
C ASN A 307 -30.83 32.19 3.63
N SER A 308 -31.09 30.89 3.68
CA SER A 308 -32.37 30.28 3.34
C SER A 308 -33.48 30.65 4.34
N ARG A 309 -34.71 30.84 3.83
CA ARG A 309 -35.91 31.19 4.62
C ARG A 309 -36.50 30.00 5.38
N GLU A 310 -36.10 28.79 5.02
CA GLU A 310 -36.50 27.55 5.67
C GLU A 310 -36.16 27.59 7.17
N TRP A 311 -35.02 28.19 7.53
CA TRP A 311 -34.59 28.45 8.91
C TRP A 311 -35.55 29.33 9.72
N ASP A 312 -36.40 30.15 9.08
CA ASP A 312 -37.39 30.99 9.77
C ASP A 312 -38.54 30.19 10.38
N ASN A 313 -38.71 28.92 9.97
CA ASN A 313 -39.73 28.01 10.48
C ASN A 313 -39.15 26.91 11.40
N VAL A 314 -37.88 27.03 11.77
CA VAL A 314 -37.23 26.16 12.77
C VAL A 314 -37.24 26.88 14.11
N ASP A 315 -37.37 26.11 15.20
CA ASP A 315 -37.29 26.65 16.56
C ASP A 315 -36.01 27.47 16.75
N ARG A 316 -36.10 28.60 17.46
CA ARG A 316 -34.98 29.54 17.63
C ARG A 316 -33.76 28.90 18.32
N SER A 317 -33.98 27.98 19.26
CA SER A 317 -32.88 27.32 19.97
C SER A 317 -32.11 26.37 19.05
N VAL A 318 -32.83 25.59 18.24
CA VAL A 318 -32.25 24.69 17.24
C VAL A 318 -31.55 25.47 16.13
N ARG A 319 -32.20 26.53 15.65
CA ARG A 319 -31.61 27.45 14.65
C ARG A 319 -30.31 28.08 15.15
N GLY A 320 -30.26 28.57 16.38
CA GLY A 320 -29.04 29.17 16.95
C GLY A 320 -27.88 28.18 17.11
N ARG A 321 -28.17 26.87 17.19
CA ARG A 321 -27.15 25.82 17.26
C ARG A 321 -26.65 25.38 15.87
N LEU A 322 -27.53 25.37 14.87
CA LEU A 322 -27.24 24.78 13.55
C LEU A 322 -26.91 25.80 12.47
N GLN A 323 -27.59 26.95 12.46
CA GLN A 323 -27.37 27.97 11.43
C GLN A 323 -26.17 28.83 11.79
N ASN A 324 -25.09 28.65 11.05
CA ASN A 324 -24.05 29.64 10.92
C ASN A 324 -24.38 30.57 9.74
N ARG A 325 -23.89 31.81 9.75
CA ARG A 325 -24.03 32.74 8.62
C ARG A 325 -22.67 33.33 8.30
N SER A 326 -21.83 32.53 7.68
CA SER A 326 -20.47 32.88 7.30
C SER A 326 -20.15 32.26 5.95
N GLU A 327 -19.39 32.97 5.13
CA GLU A 327 -18.82 32.36 3.92
C GLU A 327 -17.55 31.63 4.37
N ASP A 328 -17.70 30.37 4.79
CA ASP A 328 -16.62 29.50 5.28
C ASP A 328 -16.57 28.15 4.53
N GLY A 329 -17.42 28.01 3.50
CA GLY A 329 -17.58 26.85 2.66
C GLY A 329 -18.49 25.77 3.27
N GLU A 330 -18.96 25.91 4.51
CA GLU A 330 -19.83 24.96 5.20
C GLU A 330 -21.30 25.36 5.07
N PHE A 331 -22.16 24.40 4.69
CA PHE A 331 -23.59 24.65 4.55
C PHE A 331 -24.41 23.43 4.93
N TRP A 332 -25.67 23.66 5.27
CA TRP A 332 -26.67 22.60 5.43
C TRP A 332 -27.48 22.41 4.15
N MET A 333 -27.89 21.16 3.91
CA MET A 333 -28.86 20.82 2.88
C MET A 333 -29.77 19.68 3.36
N SER A 334 -30.92 19.51 2.73
CA SER A 334 -31.78 18.35 3.03
C SER A 334 -31.11 17.06 2.57
N PHE A 335 -31.31 15.95 3.30
CA PHE A 335 -30.79 14.65 2.89
C PHE A 335 -31.30 14.21 1.51
N SER A 336 -32.54 14.60 1.15
CA SER A 336 -33.09 14.37 -0.18
C SER A 336 -32.35 15.14 -1.27
N ASP A 337 -31.93 16.39 -1.00
CA ASP A 337 -31.11 17.14 -1.95
C ASP A 337 -29.71 16.53 -2.02
N PHE A 338 -29.14 16.12 -0.88
CA PHE A 338 -27.83 15.45 -0.85
C PHE A 338 -27.80 14.22 -1.77
N LEU A 339 -28.79 13.33 -1.68
CA LEU A 339 -28.88 12.15 -2.56
C LEU A 339 -29.08 12.49 -4.04
N ARG A 340 -29.67 13.66 -4.35
CA ARG A 340 -29.97 14.08 -5.72
C ARG A 340 -28.78 14.78 -6.38
N GLU A 341 -28.06 15.60 -5.62
CA GLU A 341 -26.99 16.46 -6.15
C GLU A 341 -25.62 15.76 -6.10
N PHE A 342 -25.36 14.92 -5.09
CA PHE A 342 -24.09 14.19 -4.94
C PHE A 342 -24.15 12.78 -5.56
N SER A 343 -22.99 12.30 -6.02
CA SER A 343 -22.87 10.98 -6.66
C SER A 343 -22.35 9.91 -5.71
N ARG A 344 -21.36 10.26 -4.86
CA ARG A 344 -20.63 9.31 -4.02
C ARG A 344 -20.49 9.83 -2.60
N LEU A 345 -20.51 8.90 -1.65
CA LEU A 345 -20.15 9.11 -0.25
C LEU A 345 -19.07 8.10 0.14
N GLU A 346 -18.02 8.59 0.76
CA GLU A 346 -16.87 7.83 1.26
C GLU A 346 -16.88 7.91 2.78
N ILE A 347 -16.87 6.76 3.46
CA ILE A 347 -16.84 6.67 4.93
C ILE A 347 -15.61 5.88 5.35
N CYS A 348 -14.66 6.53 6.01
CA CYS A 348 -13.51 5.87 6.58
C CYS A 348 -13.79 5.41 8.01
N ASN A 349 -13.88 4.09 8.18
CA ASN A 349 -14.04 3.48 9.49
C ASN A 349 -12.68 3.30 10.15
N LEU A 350 -12.63 3.68 11.42
CA LEU A 350 -11.44 3.60 12.25
C LEU A 350 -11.20 2.17 12.72
N THR A 351 -9.95 1.72 12.65
CA THR A 351 -9.53 0.44 13.26
C THR A 351 -9.44 0.56 14.78
N ALA A 352 -9.28 -0.57 15.47
CA ALA A 352 -9.11 -0.58 16.92
C ALA A 352 -7.92 0.28 17.38
N ASP A 353 -6.88 0.40 16.55
CA ASP A 353 -5.71 1.23 16.86
C ASP A 353 -6.05 2.72 16.83
N ALA A 354 -6.97 3.14 15.96
CA ALA A 354 -7.45 4.51 15.80
C ALA A 354 -8.38 4.98 16.94
N LEU A 355 -8.93 4.06 17.74
CA LEU A 355 -9.91 4.34 18.78
C LEU A 355 -9.39 3.92 20.16
N GLN A 356 -9.05 4.88 21.04
CA GLN A 356 -8.63 4.59 22.43
C GLN A 356 -9.80 4.19 23.36
N ASN A 357 -11.04 4.19 22.86
CA ASN A 357 -12.22 4.01 23.69
C ASN A 357 -12.59 2.52 23.88
N SER A 358 -12.66 2.08 25.14
CA SER A 358 -12.87 0.69 25.57
C SER A 358 -14.28 0.13 25.35
N GLN A 359 -15.23 0.94 24.89
CA GLN A 359 -16.63 0.54 24.68
C GLN A 359 -16.97 0.08 23.25
N LEU A 360 -16.00 0.04 22.34
CA LEU A 360 -16.26 -0.18 20.92
C LEU A 360 -16.06 -1.65 20.51
N LYS A 361 -16.97 -2.18 19.67
CA LYS A 361 -16.75 -3.45 18.97
C LYS A 361 -15.53 -3.29 18.07
N LYS A 362 -14.45 -4.02 18.38
CA LYS A 362 -13.19 -3.98 17.65
C LYS A 362 -13.29 -4.85 16.39
N TRP A 363 -12.94 -4.28 15.24
CA TRP A 363 -12.68 -5.07 14.03
C TRP A 363 -11.46 -5.96 14.26
N SER A 364 -11.58 -7.25 14.00
CA SER A 364 -10.40 -8.09 13.75
C SER A 364 -9.85 -7.68 12.39
N SER A 365 -8.54 -7.43 12.29
CA SER A 365 -7.91 -7.05 11.03
C SER A 365 -6.67 -7.89 10.74
N SER A 366 -6.38 -8.09 9.46
CA SER A 366 -5.15 -8.74 9.00
C SER A 366 -4.66 -8.03 7.75
N LEU A 367 -3.36 -7.76 7.69
CA LEU A 367 -2.71 -7.04 6.61
C LEU A 367 -1.63 -7.91 5.97
N TYR A 368 -1.66 -8.00 4.64
CA TYR A 368 -0.71 -8.77 3.86
C TYR A 368 -0.07 -7.88 2.83
N GLN A 369 1.25 -7.93 2.73
CA GLN A 369 1.99 -7.23 1.70
C GLN A 369 2.41 -8.21 0.61
N SER A 370 2.20 -7.85 -0.65
CA SER A 370 2.58 -8.69 -1.79
C SER A 370 2.81 -7.84 -3.05
N GLU A 371 3.10 -8.49 -4.17
CA GLU A 371 3.51 -7.84 -5.41
C GLU A 371 3.07 -8.63 -6.65
N TRP A 372 2.63 -7.90 -7.67
CA TRP A 372 2.48 -8.40 -9.04
C TRP A 372 3.77 -8.10 -9.80
N ARG A 373 4.44 -9.16 -10.26
CA ARG A 373 5.67 -9.10 -11.06
C ARG A 373 5.44 -9.69 -12.43
N ARG A 374 5.92 -9.03 -13.47
CA ARG A 374 5.79 -9.49 -14.84
C ARG A 374 6.44 -10.86 -14.98
N GLY A 375 5.77 -11.76 -15.70
CA GLY A 375 6.22 -13.14 -15.87
C GLY A 375 6.31 -13.92 -14.57
N SER A 376 5.61 -13.56 -13.49
CA SER A 376 5.50 -14.44 -12.34
C SER A 376 4.10 -14.34 -11.76
N THR A 377 3.84 -13.30 -10.97
CA THR A 377 2.59 -13.13 -10.23
C THR A 377 1.62 -12.15 -10.88
N ALA A 378 2.01 -11.42 -11.92
CA ALA A 378 1.13 -10.49 -12.65
C ALA A 378 0.19 -11.22 -13.62
N GLY A 379 -0.75 -11.98 -13.07
CA GLY A 379 -1.62 -12.90 -13.84
C GLY A 379 -2.81 -12.25 -14.55
N GLY A 380 -3.16 -11.00 -14.21
CA GLY A 380 -4.37 -10.34 -14.71
C GLY A 380 -5.65 -10.92 -14.11
N CYS A 381 -6.82 -10.41 -14.50
CA CYS A 381 -8.12 -10.83 -13.93
C CYS A 381 -8.64 -12.15 -14.53
N ARG A 382 -9.82 -12.61 -14.06
CA ARG A 382 -10.43 -13.89 -14.46
C ARG A 382 -10.70 -14.03 -15.96
N ASN A 383 -10.74 -12.92 -16.71
CA ASN A 383 -10.85 -12.89 -18.16
C ASN A 383 -9.62 -13.48 -18.87
N TYR A 384 -8.50 -13.62 -18.15
CA TYR A 384 -7.24 -14.18 -18.64
C TYR A 384 -6.97 -15.53 -17.96
N PRO A 385 -7.74 -16.59 -18.26
CA PRO A 385 -7.66 -17.87 -17.54
C PRO A 385 -6.29 -18.55 -17.63
N ALA A 386 -5.51 -18.28 -18.68
CA ALA A 386 -4.17 -18.82 -18.85
C ALA A 386 -3.22 -18.41 -17.71
N THR A 387 -3.39 -17.20 -17.17
CA THR A 387 -2.45 -16.56 -16.24
C THR A 387 -3.10 -16.17 -14.90
N PHE A 388 -4.43 -16.09 -14.80
CA PHE A 388 -5.14 -15.67 -13.57
C PHE A 388 -4.73 -16.43 -12.32
N TRP A 389 -4.51 -17.74 -12.44
CA TRP A 389 -4.19 -18.62 -11.31
C TRP A 389 -2.83 -18.32 -10.66
N LEU A 390 -1.95 -17.59 -11.34
CA LEU A 390 -0.62 -17.23 -10.88
C LEU A 390 -0.58 -16.05 -9.93
N ASN A 391 -1.68 -15.27 -9.89
CA ASN A 391 -1.80 -14.18 -8.93
C ASN A 391 -1.63 -14.74 -7.50
N PRO A 392 -1.14 -13.92 -6.56
CA PRO A 392 -1.10 -14.31 -5.15
C PRO A 392 -2.49 -14.75 -4.66
N GLN A 393 -2.55 -15.75 -3.77
CA GLN A 393 -3.79 -16.35 -3.27
C GLN A 393 -3.75 -16.31 -1.74
N PHE A 394 -4.83 -15.83 -1.12
CA PHE A 394 -4.90 -15.64 0.34
C PHE A 394 -6.08 -16.42 0.90
N LYS A 395 -5.81 -17.35 1.84
CA LYS A 395 -6.85 -18.17 2.46
C LYS A 395 -7.44 -17.47 3.67
N ILE A 396 -8.76 -17.32 3.69
CA ILE A 396 -9.53 -16.80 4.82
C ILE A 396 -10.45 -17.91 5.36
N GLU A 397 -10.60 -17.98 6.67
CA GLU A 397 -11.52 -18.90 7.34
C GLU A 397 -12.57 -18.11 8.14
N LEU A 398 -13.83 -18.21 7.72
CA LEU A 398 -14.96 -17.57 8.38
C LEU A 398 -15.59 -18.57 9.36
N GLN A 399 -15.42 -18.36 10.66
CA GLN A 399 -15.81 -19.34 11.70
C GLN A 399 -17.15 -19.05 12.36
N HIS A 400 -17.45 -17.77 12.62
CA HIS A 400 -18.58 -17.36 13.45
C HIS A 400 -19.47 -16.35 12.73
N PRO A 401 -20.73 -16.71 12.43
CA PRO A 401 -21.72 -15.78 11.89
C PRO A 401 -21.94 -14.58 12.82
N ASP A 402 -22.31 -13.43 12.24
CA ASP A 402 -22.41 -12.17 13.00
C ASP A 402 -23.56 -12.19 14.02
N THR A 403 -24.64 -12.91 13.70
CA THR A 403 -25.85 -13.02 14.54
C THR A 403 -26.21 -14.49 14.77
N PRO A 404 -26.48 -14.91 16.02
CA PRO A 404 -26.94 -16.26 16.31
C PRO A 404 -28.20 -16.61 15.49
N GLY A 405 -28.12 -17.66 14.67
CA GLY A 405 -29.22 -18.12 13.81
C GLY A 405 -29.16 -17.65 12.34
N GLN A 406 -28.23 -16.77 11.98
CA GLN A 406 -27.90 -16.46 10.58
C GLN A 406 -26.69 -17.30 10.12
N PRO A 407 -26.63 -17.76 8.87
CA PRO A 407 -25.50 -18.56 8.37
C PRO A 407 -24.29 -17.72 7.97
N ASP A 408 -24.49 -16.42 7.73
CA ASP A 408 -23.51 -15.57 7.06
C ASP A 408 -22.59 -14.82 8.05
N CYS A 409 -21.33 -14.71 7.64
CA CYS A 409 -20.30 -13.91 8.28
C CYS A 409 -20.04 -12.65 7.43
N SER A 410 -20.07 -11.47 8.03
CA SER A 410 -19.72 -10.22 7.35
C SER A 410 -18.24 -9.91 7.49
N PHE A 411 -17.61 -9.58 6.37
CA PHE A 411 -16.21 -9.16 6.34
C PHE A 411 -15.99 -8.11 5.25
N LEU A 412 -14.92 -7.36 5.35
CA LEU A 412 -14.51 -6.34 4.41
C LEU A 412 -13.15 -6.73 3.84
N VAL A 413 -13.03 -6.72 2.52
CA VAL A 413 -11.76 -6.91 1.82
C VAL A 413 -11.37 -5.60 1.20
N ALA A 414 -10.13 -5.17 1.44
CA ALA A 414 -9.57 -3.91 0.94
C ALA A 414 -8.21 -4.20 0.27
N LEU A 415 -8.12 -3.94 -1.03
CA LEU A 415 -6.94 -4.17 -1.85
C LEU A 415 -6.35 -2.82 -2.28
N MET A 416 -5.15 -2.49 -1.79
CA MET A 416 -4.50 -1.20 -2.03
C MET A 416 -3.18 -1.36 -2.78
N GLN A 417 -2.99 -0.60 -3.87
CA GLN A 417 -1.71 -0.56 -4.62
C GLN A 417 -0.76 0.50 -4.06
N LYS A 418 0.54 0.20 -4.00
CA LYS A 418 1.56 1.04 -3.33
C LYS A 418 2.29 1.99 -4.28
N ASP A 419 2.67 3.15 -3.73
CA ASP A 419 3.65 4.10 -4.28
C ASP A 419 3.41 4.59 -5.72
N ARG A 420 2.17 4.51 -6.25
CA ARG A 420 1.89 4.89 -7.64
C ARG A 420 2.07 6.39 -7.92
N ARG A 421 1.74 7.26 -6.96
CA ARG A 421 1.92 8.73 -7.09
C ARG A 421 3.38 9.12 -7.38
N LYS A 422 4.34 8.46 -6.73
CA LYS A 422 5.79 8.66 -6.95
C LYS A 422 6.24 8.33 -8.37
N LYS A 423 5.49 7.47 -9.07
CA LYS A 423 5.77 7.03 -10.44
C LYS A 423 5.14 7.93 -11.52
N ARG A 424 4.37 8.97 -11.15
CA ARG A 424 3.75 9.90 -12.12
C ARG A 424 4.76 10.68 -12.95
N ARG A 425 5.92 11.00 -12.36
CA ARG A 425 7.06 11.58 -13.10
C ARG A 425 7.59 10.69 -14.24
N GLU A 426 7.31 9.38 -14.18
CA GLU A 426 7.64 8.39 -15.22
C GLU A 426 6.46 8.14 -16.17
N GLY A 427 5.38 8.93 -16.07
CA GLY A 427 4.16 8.75 -16.86
C GLY A 427 3.28 7.58 -16.43
N LYS A 428 3.52 7.00 -15.24
CA LYS A 428 2.71 5.89 -14.70
C LYS A 428 1.68 6.42 -13.70
N ASP A 429 0.44 5.92 -13.77
CA ASP A 429 -0.64 6.25 -12.83
C ASP A 429 -1.19 4.99 -12.13
N MET A 430 -2.32 5.06 -11.44
CA MET A 430 -2.96 3.90 -10.82
C MET A 430 -3.28 2.79 -11.83
N GLU A 431 -2.96 1.54 -11.50
CA GLU A 431 -3.42 0.38 -12.29
C GLU A 431 -4.89 0.10 -11.99
N THR A 432 -5.59 -0.50 -12.94
CA THR A 432 -6.95 -1.00 -12.69
C THR A 432 -6.86 -2.30 -11.88
N ILE A 433 -7.35 -2.29 -10.63
CA ILE A 433 -7.24 -3.42 -9.69
C ILE A 433 -8.60 -3.93 -9.22
N GLY A 434 -8.63 -5.16 -8.73
CA GLY A 434 -9.81 -5.81 -8.15
C GLY A 434 -9.48 -7.19 -7.61
N PHE A 435 -10.47 -7.88 -7.05
CA PHE A 435 -10.26 -9.21 -6.47
C PHE A 435 -11.48 -10.12 -6.65
N ALA A 436 -11.24 -11.42 -6.58
CA ALA A 436 -12.28 -12.46 -6.58
C ALA A 436 -12.10 -13.41 -5.40
N VAL A 437 -13.20 -13.93 -4.87
CA VAL A 437 -13.26 -14.82 -3.71
C VAL A 437 -13.89 -16.14 -4.12
N TYR A 438 -13.26 -17.26 -3.77
CA TYR A 438 -13.71 -18.61 -4.13
C TYR A 438 -13.84 -19.47 -2.88
N GLU A 439 -14.98 -20.16 -2.72
CA GLU A 439 -15.13 -21.21 -1.69
C GLU A 439 -14.19 -22.37 -2.00
N VAL A 440 -13.52 -22.87 -0.95
CA VAL A 440 -12.68 -24.07 -1.02
C VAL A 440 -13.11 -25.09 0.02
N ARG A 441 -13.00 -26.38 -0.34
CA ARG A 441 -13.33 -27.51 0.54
C ARG A 441 -12.08 -28.33 0.89
N PHE A 442 -10.99 -27.65 1.21
CA PHE A 442 -9.73 -28.28 1.60
C PHE A 442 -9.53 -28.18 3.11
N LYS A 443 -10.46 -28.77 3.88
CA LYS A 443 -10.42 -28.76 5.35
C LYS A 443 -9.04 -29.19 5.86
N GLY A 444 -8.36 -28.28 6.56
CA GLY A 444 -7.09 -28.56 7.24
C GLY A 444 -5.84 -28.65 6.36
N ARG A 445 -5.91 -28.28 5.06
CA ARG A 445 -4.70 -28.12 4.24
C ARG A 445 -4.25 -26.66 4.20
N SER A 446 -3.08 -26.41 4.75
CA SER A 446 -2.26 -25.20 4.56
C SER A 446 -1.46 -25.33 3.25
N GLY A 447 -1.15 -24.21 2.59
CA GLY A 447 -0.26 -24.22 1.42
C GLY A 447 -0.85 -24.60 0.07
N VAL A 448 -2.16 -24.56 -0.12
CA VAL A 448 -2.77 -24.88 -1.41
C VAL A 448 -2.70 -23.67 -2.35
N HIS A 449 -1.92 -23.76 -3.42
CA HIS A 449 -1.99 -22.83 -4.55
C HIS A 449 -2.87 -23.44 -5.64
N LEU A 450 -4.07 -22.88 -5.80
CA LEU A 450 -5.07 -23.35 -6.77
C LEU A 450 -4.54 -23.14 -8.19
N LYS A 451 -4.62 -24.19 -9.01
CA LYS A 451 -4.13 -24.19 -10.38
C LYS A 451 -5.23 -23.78 -11.36
N ARG A 452 -4.84 -23.58 -12.62
CA ARG A 452 -5.72 -23.16 -13.73
C ARG A 452 -7.08 -23.88 -13.75
N ASP A 453 -7.06 -25.21 -13.69
CA ASP A 453 -8.26 -26.04 -13.89
C ASP A 453 -9.31 -25.83 -12.81
N PHE A 454 -8.90 -25.45 -11.58
CA PHE A 454 -9.84 -25.07 -10.53
C PHE A 454 -10.67 -23.87 -10.94
N PHE A 455 -10.02 -22.79 -11.38
CA PHE A 455 -10.71 -21.55 -11.74
C PHE A 455 -11.55 -21.69 -13.01
N LEU A 456 -11.20 -22.62 -13.91
CA LEU A 456 -12.01 -22.94 -15.09
C LEU A 456 -13.33 -23.63 -14.72
N THR A 457 -13.35 -24.39 -13.63
CA THR A 457 -14.49 -25.22 -13.22
C THR A 457 -15.32 -24.63 -12.07
N HIS A 458 -14.79 -23.62 -11.35
CA HIS A 458 -15.43 -23.01 -10.20
C HIS A 458 -15.77 -21.54 -10.46
N ALA A 459 -17.00 -21.15 -10.11
CA ALA A 459 -17.43 -19.75 -10.10
C ALA A 459 -16.96 -19.05 -8.81
N SER A 460 -16.76 -17.73 -8.87
CA SER A 460 -16.45 -16.93 -7.69
C SER A 460 -17.68 -16.82 -6.78
N SER A 461 -17.49 -17.05 -5.47
CA SER A 461 -18.52 -16.85 -4.44
C SER A 461 -18.80 -15.36 -4.19
N ALA A 462 -17.77 -14.52 -4.30
CA ALA A 462 -17.86 -13.07 -4.24
C ALA A 462 -16.72 -12.43 -5.04
N ARG A 463 -16.80 -11.12 -5.30
CA ARG A 463 -15.77 -10.35 -5.99
C ARG A 463 -15.92 -8.87 -5.66
N SER A 464 -14.89 -8.08 -5.93
CA SER A 464 -15.06 -6.63 -5.98
C SER A 464 -16.11 -6.27 -7.04
N GLU A 465 -16.95 -5.28 -6.76
CA GLU A 465 -18.05 -4.90 -7.66
C GLU A 465 -17.52 -4.47 -9.03
N LEU A 466 -16.42 -3.72 -9.03
CA LEU A 466 -15.73 -3.23 -10.21
C LEU A 466 -14.23 -3.51 -10.11
N PHE A 467 -13.60 -3.55 -11.28
CA PHE A 467 -12.17 -3.34 -11.44
C PHE A 467 -12.00 -1.87 -11.79
N ILE A 468 -11.29 -1.12 -10.94
CA ILE A 468 -11.18 0.34 -11.08
C ILE A 468 -9.75 0.81 -10.78
N ASN A 469 -9.34 1.89 -11.41
CA ASN A 469 -8.04 2.53 -11.26
C ASN A 469 -7.99 3.49 -10.06
N LEU A 470 -8.43 3.01 -8.89
CA LEU A 470 -8.27 3.71 -7.62
C LEU A 470 -7.06 3.16 -6.85
N ARG A 471 -6.58 3.92 -5.86
CA ARG A 471 -5.51 3.46 -4.97
C ARG A 471 -5.92 2.23 -4.19
N GLU A 472 -7.14 2.21 -3.66
CA GLU A 472 -7.74 1.07 -2.97
C GLU A 472 -9.09 0.70 -3.60
N VAL A 473 -9.35 -0.61 -3.65
CA VAL A 473 -10.67 -1.17 -3.94
C VAL A 473 -11.11 -1.98 -2.74
N SER A 474 -12.19 -1.55 -2.10
CA SER A 474 -12.78 -2.22 -0.95
C SER A 474 -14.18 -2.74 -1.25
N SER A 475 -14.58 -3.84 -0.64
CA SER A 475 -15.96 -4.33 -0.72
C SER A 475 -16.35 -5.07 0.54
N ARG A 476 -17.54 -4.74 1.06
CA ARG A 476 -18.16 -5.44 2.19
C ARG A 476 -18.89 -6.66 1.64
N LEU A 477 -18.52 -7.83 2.13
CA LEU A 477 -19.00 -9.12 1.66
C LEU A 477 -19.71 -9.86 2.80
N ARG A 478 -20.66 -10.71 2.41
CA ARG A 478 -21.33 -11.67 3.30
C ARG A 478 -21.26 -13.03 2.67
N LEU A 479 -20.66 -13.98 3.37
CA LEU A 479 -20.54 -15.36 2.92
C LEU A 479 -20.81 -16.30 4.11
N PRO A 480 -21.35 -17.51 3.87
CA PRO A 480 -21.51 -18.50 4.91
C PRO A 480 -20.19 -18.85 5.60
N ALA A 481 -20.25 -19.35 6.83
CA ALA A 481 -19.08 -19.92 7.50
C ALA A 481 -18.40 -20.99 6.63
N GLY A 482 -17.08 -20.89 6.46
CA GLY A 482 -16.33 -21.72 5.51
C GLY A 482 -14.92 -21.21 5.23
N GLU A 483 -14.21 -21.94 4.37
CA GLU A 483 -12.88 -21.55 3.89
C GLU A 483 -12.97 -20.94 2.49
N TYR A 484 -12.29 -19.82 2.29
CA TYR A 484 -12.28 -19.12 1.01
C TYR A 484 -10.87 -18.68 0.60
N ILE A 485 -10.66 -18.52 -0.70
CA ILE A 485 -9.43 -17.97 -1.28
C ILE A 485 -9.74 -16.63 -1.95
N ILE A 486 -9.06 -15.57 -1.53
CA ILE A 486 -9.05 -14.26 -2.17
C ILE A 486 -7.91 -14.23 -3.19
N VAL A 487 -8.23 -13.86 -4.43
CA VAL A 487 -7.26 -13.67 -5.52
C VAL A 487 -7.28 -12.21 -5.95
N PRO A 488 -6.38 -11.35 -5.43
CA PRO A 488 -6.20 -9.99 -5.89
C PRO A 488 -5.40 -9.94 -7.20
N SER A 489 -5.82 -9.09 -8.13
CA SER A 489 -5.19 -8.96 -9.45
C SER A 489 -5.36 -7.56 -10.02
N THR A 490 -4.44 -7.17 -10.91
CA THR A 490 -4.71 -6.13 -11.90
C THR A 490 -5.72 -6.65 -12.94
N PHE A 491 -6.36 -5.75 -13.68
CA PHE A 491 -7.29 -6.13 -14.75
C PHE A 491 -6.55 -6.86 -15.88
N GLU A 492 -5.54 -6.21 -16.45
CA GLU A 492 -4.67 -6.78 -17.48
C GLU A 492 -3.52 -7.58 -16.84
N PRO A 493 -3.04 -8.66 -17.50
CA PRO A 493 -1.83 -9.35 -17.06
C PRO A 493 -0.57 -8.49 -17.29
N HIS A 494 0.55 -8.92 -16.70
CA HIS A 494 1.87 -8.30 -16.86
C HIS A 494 2.03 -6.88 -16.29
N LYS A 495 1.00 -6.33 -15.64
CA LYS A 495 1.10 -5.06 -14.91
C LYS A 495 1.81 -5.28 -13.59
N GLU A 496 2.79 -4.43 -13.31
CA GLU A 496 3.60 -4.53 -12.11
C GLU A 496 3.19 -3.48 -11.09
N ALA A 497 2.87 -3.94 -9.89
CA ALA A 497 2.64 -3.09 -8.74
C ALA A 497 2.81 -3.89 -7.46
N ASP A 498 3.23 -3.20 -6.41
CA ASP A 498 3.19 -3.73 -5.05
C ASP A 498 1.82 -3.41 -4.47
N PHE A 499 1.30 -4.26 -3.59
CA PHE A 499 0.00 -4.06 -2.97
C PHE A 499 -0.02 -4.49 -1.51
N CYS A 500 -1.00 -4.00 -0.76
CA CYS A 500 -1.44 -4.63 0.47
C CYS A 500 -2.90 -5.09 0.38
N LEU A 501 -3.17 -6.25 0.96
CA LEU A 501 -4.51 -6.80 1.12
C LEU A 501 -4.86 -6.75 2.60
N ARG A 502 -5.94 -6.07 2.92
CA ARG A 502 -6.47 -5.93 4.28
C ARG A 502 -7.81 -6.65 4.36
N VAL A 503 -8.00 -7.47 5.38
CA VAL A 503 -9.28 -8.13 5.65
C VAL A 503 -9.73 -7.73 7.04
N PHE A 504 -10.98 -7.27 7.14
CA PHE A 504 -11.61 -6.88 8.40
C PHE A 504 -12.84 -7.74 8.64
N SER A 505 -13.07 -8.15 9.88
CA SER A 505 -14.25 -8.93 10.29
C SER A 505 -14.70 -8.50 11.67
N GLU A 506 -16.01 -8.58 11.93
CA GLU A 506 -16.59 -8.28 13.25
C GLU A 506 -16.26 -9.37 14.28
N ASN A 507 -16.07 -10.61 13.82
CA ASN A 507 -15.65 -11.75 14.63
C ASN A 507 -14.20 -12.14 14.31
N LYS A 508 -13.52 -12.81 15.26
CA LYS A 508 -12.19 -13.40 15.01
C LYS A 508 -12.27 -14.36 13.83
N PHE A 509 -11.30 -14.26 12.93
CA PHE A 509 -11.10 -15.17 11.80
C PHE A 509 -9.64 -15.58 11.77
N LEU A 510 -9.36 -16.75 11.17
CA LEU A 510 -8.01 -17.18 10.88
C LEU A 510 -7.74 -16.89 9.41
N LEU A 511 -6.68 -16.15 9.14
CA LEU A 511 -6.20 -15.92 7.79
C LEU A 511 -4.81 -16.53 7.67
N GLN A 512 -4.69 -17.54 6.81
CA GLN A 512 -3.51 -18.37 6.67
C GLN A 512 -2.83 -18.08 5.34
N THR A 513 -1.57 -17.65 5.39
CA THR A 513 -0.69 -17.48 4.21
C THR A 513 0.33 -18.59 4.07
N TYR A 514 0.42 -19.49 5.05
CA TYR A 514 1.51 -20.46 5.09
C TYR A 514 1.21 -21.67 4.20
N LEU A 515 2.12 -21.91 3.26
CA LEU A 515 2.62 -23.26 3.03
C LEU A 515 3.19 -23.73 4.37
N ASP A 516 2.58 -24.76 4.95
CA ASP A 516 3.17 -25.46 6.07
C ASP A 516 4.37 -26.24 5.53
N GLU A 517 5.56 -25.78 5.90
CA GLU A 517 6.85 -26.38 5.55
C GLU A 517 6.97 -27.82 6.06
N SER A 518 6.13 -28.24 7.02
CA SER A 518 6.07 -29.62 7.46
C SER A 518 5.46 -30.59 6.43
N GLN A 519 4.91 -30.09 5.31
CA GLN A 519 4.43 -30.91 4.17
C GLN A 519 5.39 -30.90 2.96
N ILE A 520 6.66 -30.60 3.19
CA ILE A 520 7.74 -30.97 2.27
C ILE A 520 8.06 -32.45 2.49
N ASP A 521 7.18 -33.34 2.02
CA ASP A 521 7.34 -34.78 2.26
C ASP A 521 7.33 -35.67 1.00
N ALA A 522 8.01 -36.80 1.19
CA ALA A 522 7.97 -38.08 0.51
C ALA A 522 8.51 -38.15 -0.94
N GLY A 523 8.19 -37.19 -1.81
CA GLY A 523 8.63 -37.21 -3.22
C GLY A 523 10.16 -37.12 -3.38
N PHE A 524 10.79 -36.30 -2.53
CA PHE A 524 12.24 -36.10 -2.46
C PHE A 524 13.00 -37.40 -2.15
N LYS A 525 12.52 -38.24 -1.21
CA LYS A 525 13.18 -39.50 -0.82
C LYS A 525 13.15 -40.56 -1.93
N SER A 526 12.13 -40.52 -2.79
CA SER A 526 11.98 -41.43 -3.94
C SER A 526 13.01 -41.12 -5.04
N LEU A 527 13.15 -39.83 -5.39
CA LEU A 527 14.12 -39.40 -6.41
C LEU A 527 15.56 -39.48 -5.87
N PHE A 528 15.78 -39.20 -4.59
CA PHE A 528 17.07 -39.25 -3.91
C PHE A 528 17.70 -40.66 -3.87
N ARG A 529 16.90 -41.71 -3.67
CA ARG A 529 17.39 -43.12 -3.75
C ARG A 529 17.78 -43.53 -5.17
N GLN A 530 17.22 -42.88 -6.19
CA GLN A 530 17.60 -43.10 -7.59
C GLN A 530 18.87 -42.34 -7.99
N LEU A 531 19.22 -41.25 -7.30
CA LEU A 531 20.28 -40.32 -7.72
C LEU A 531 21.64 -40.51 -7.01
N ALA A 532 21.68 -40.91 -5.74
CA ALA A 532 22.85 -40.64 -4.88
C ALA A 532 23.97 -41.72 -4.81
N GLY A 533 23.76 -42.97 -5.24
CA GLY A 533 24.79 -44.01 -5.04
C GLY A 533 25.17 -44.18 -3.55
N ALA A 534 26.33 -44.80 -3.25
CA ALA A 534 26.71 -45.17 -1.88
C ALA A 534 27.66 -44.18 -1.17
N ASP A 535 28.21 -43.21 -1.90
CA ASP A 535 29.38 -42.40 -1.50
C ASP A 535 29.11 -40.89 -1.42
N MET A 536 27.96 -40.40 -1.86
CA MET A 536 27.37 -39.08 -1.50
C MET A 536 28.26 -37.80 -1.60
N GLU A 537 29.33 -37.71 -2.41
CA GLU A 537 30.12 -36.46 -2.62
C GLU A 537 30.77 -36.33 -4.02
N ILE A 538 30.98 -35.09 -4.55
CA ILE A 538 31.79 -34.75 -5.76
C ILE A 538 32.50 -33.38 -5.65
N SER A 539 33.72 -33.25 -6.22
CA SER A 539 34.61 -32.06 -6.15
C SER A 539 34.67 -31.19 -7.43
N VAL A 540 35.09 -29.92 -7.25
CA VAL A 540 35.00 -28.80 -8.21
C VAL A 540 36.04 -28.82 -9.35
N THR A 541 37.17 -29.53 -9.21
CA THR A 541 38.22 -29.55 -10.24
C THR A 541 37.85 -30.36 -11.49
N GLU A 542 36.78 -31.13 -11.45
CA GLU A 542 36.28 -31.93 -12.58
C GLU A 542 35.19 -31.23 -13.41
N LEU A 543 34.59 -30.12 -12.96
CA LEU A 543 33.49 -29.47 -13.71
C LEU A 543 33.99 -28.42 -14.73
N SER A 544 35.06 -27.70 -14.42
CA SER A 544 35.56 -26.61 -15.26
C SER A 544 36.32 -27.09 -16.51
N LEU A 545 36.91 -28.30 -16.47
CA LEU A 545 37.65 -28.86 -17.61
C LEU A 545 36.73 -29.41 -18.72
N PHE A 546 35.47 -29.72 -18.40
CA PHE A 546 34.55 -30.42 -19.32
C PHE A 546 33.75 -29.48 -20.24
N PHE A 547 33.47 -28.25 -19.80
CA PHE A 547 32.78 -27.25 -20.63
C PHE A 547 33.62 -26.84 -21.85
N VAL A 548 34.95 -26.82 -21.71
CA VAL A 548 35.88 -26.50 -22.80
C VAL A 548 36.04 -27.68 -23.78
N CYS A 549 35.94 -28.91 -23.30
CA CYS A 549 36.10 -30.11 -24.13
C CYS A 549 34.87 -30.50 -24.98
N TRP A 550 33.66 -30.01 -24.67
CA TRP A 550 32.48 -30.29 -25.51
C TRP A 550 32.48 -29.51 -26.84
N VAL A 551 33.18 -28.37 -26.89
CA VAL A 551 33.27 -27.52 -28.09
C VAL A 551 34.33 -28.01 -29.10
N PHE A 552 35.32 -28.80 -28.68
CA PHE A 552 36.39 -29.29 -29.56
C PHE A 552 36.47 -30.82 -29.61
N ASN A 553 36.27 -31.35 -30.81
CA ASN A 553 36.25 -32.77 -31.12
C ASN A 553 37.58 -33.50 -30.78
N SER A 554 37.43 -34.70 -30.22
CA SER A 554 38.33 -35.86 -30.20
C SER A 554 39.47 -35.96 -29.17
N TRP A 555 39.55 -37.17 -28.60
CA TRP A 555 40.59 -37.82 -27.80
C TRP A 555 40.69 -37.48 -26.29
N PHE A 556 40.14 -38.36 -25.44
CA PHE A 556 40.89 -39.28 -24.56
C PHE A 556 39.89 -40.12 -23.73
N LEU A 557 39.92 -41.44 -23.92
CA LEU A 557 38.91 -42.39 -23.43
C LEU A 557 39.46 -43.23 -22.25
N SER A 558 39.46 -42.70 -21.03
CA SER A 558 39.55 -43.55 -19.81
C SER A 558 39.16 -42.90 -18.49
N ILE A 559 39.20 -41.57 -18.36
CA ILE A 559 38.81 -40.85 -17.12
C ILE A 559 37.33 -40.42 -17.10
N PHE A 560 36.61 -40.57 -18.23
CA PHE A 560 35.28 -39.99 -18.40
C PHE A 560 34.13 -40.76 -17.72
N LEU A 561 34.24 -42.03 -17.36
CA LEU A 561 33.04 -42.85 -17.09
C LEU A 561 32.30 -42.50 -15.78
N SER A 562 32.98 -42.16 -14.67
CA SER A 562 32.29 -41.80 -13.42
C SER A 562 31.70 -40.39 -13.46
N SER A 563 32.47 -39.42 -13.94
CA SER A 563 32.09 -38.00 -13.95
C SER A 563 31.13 -37.66 -15.11
N LEU A 564 31.23 -38.33 -16.27
CA LEU A 564 30.21 -38.28 -17.33
C LEU A 564 28.92 -38.99 -16.89
N CYS A 565 29.01 -40.09 -16.12
CA CYS A 565 27.80 -40.69 -15.54
C CYS A 565 27.11 -39.72 -14.57
N HIS A 566 27.85 -38.94 -13.78
CA HIS A 566 27.25 -37.96 -12.89
C HIS A 566 26.65 -36.76 -13.64
N PHE A 567 27.36 -36.21 -14.63
CA PHE A 567 26.87 -35.16 -15.51
C PHE A 567 25.61 -35.61 -16.29
N LEU A 568 25.62 -36.81 -16.87
CA LEU A 568 24.44 -37.39 -17.52
C LEU A 568 23.32 -37.67 -16.52
N ARG A 569 23.62 -38.04 -15.27
CA ARG A 569 22.60 -38.24 -14.21
C ARG A 569 21.89 -36.97 -13.78
N VAL A 570 22.53 -35.80 -13.86
CA VAL A 570 21.89 -34.51 -13.56
C VAL A 570 21.23 -33.91 -14.81
N CYS A 571 21.96 -33.87 -15.93
CA CYS A 571 21.49 -33.23 -17.15
C CYS A 571 20.39 -34.02 -17.87
N VAL A 572 20.37 -35.37 -17.83
CA VAL A 572 19.33 -36.15 -18.54
C VAL A 572 17.95 -36.00 -17.88
N PRO A 573 17.78 -36.07 -16.55
CA PRO A 573 16.51 -35.75 -15.91
C PRO A 573 16.13 -34.28 -16.08
N CYS A 574 17.06 -33.34 -15.96
CA CYS A 574 16.78 -31.92 -16.20
C CYS A 574 16.32 -31.68 -17.64
N GLN A 575 16.96 -32.31 -18.63
CA GLN A 575 16.56 -32.23 -20.03
C GLN A 575 15.21 -32.89 -20.30
N THR A 576 14.88 -33.96 -19.57
CA THR A 576 13.57 -34.61 -19.65
C THR A 576 12.47 -33.70 -19.12
N ILE A 577 12.68 -33.09 -17.94
CA ILE A 577 11.77 -32.13 -17.34
C ILE A 577 11.64 -30.90 -18.26
N PHE A 578 12.76 -30.32 -18.70
CA PHE A 578 12.76 -29.16 -19.58
C PHE A 578 11.96 -29.41 -20.87
N ARG A 579 12.20 -30.54 -21.56
CA ARG A 579 11.44 -30.89 -22.78
C ARG A 579 9.97 -31.25 -22.52
N GLN A 580 9.65 -31.71 -21.32
CA GLN A 580 8.26 -31.99 -20.93
C GLN A 580 7.47 -30.70 -20.73
N PHE A 581 8.13 -29.64 -20.26
CA PHE A 581 7.50 -28.37 -19.94
C PHE A 581 7.74 -27.26 -20.95
N ASP A 582 8.66 -27.40 -21.90
CA ASP A 582 8.74 -26.61 -23.15
C ASP A 582 7.60 -27.04 -24.09
N LEU A 583 6.37 -26.61 -23.76
CA LEU A 583 5.15 -27.10 -24.40
C LEU A 583 5.03 -26.63 -25.86
N ASP A 584 5.61 -25.49 -26.16
CA ASP A 584 5.62 -24.89 -27.50
C ASP A 584 6.86 -25.28 -28.33
N LYS A 585 7.81 -26.01 -27.75
CA LYS A 585 9.08 -26.44 -28.37
C LYS A 585 9.90 -25.25 -28.87
N SER A 586 9.80 -24.13 -28.16
CA SER A 586 10.56 -22.92 -28.46
C SER A 586 12.04 -23.08 -28.16
N GLY A 587 12.43 -24.10 -27.37
CA GLY A 587 13.79 -24.27 -26.87
C GLY A 587 14.08 -23.42 -25.63
N THR A 588 13.08 -22.69 -25.14
CA THR A 588 13.11 -21.93 -23.89
C THR A 588 11.86 -22.25 -23.08
N MET A 589 11.86 -21.93 -21.78
CA MET A 589 10.69 -22.06 -20.93
C MET A 589 10.21 -20.67 -20.56
N SER A 590 8.93 -20.42 -20.73
CA SER A 590 8.27 -19.33 -20.04
C SER A 590 8.38 -19.53 -18.52
N SER A 591 8.22 -18.45 -17.77
CA SER A 591 8.16 -18.55 -16.31
C SER A 591 7.05 -19.47 -15.80
N TYR A 592 5.96 -19.63 -16.56
CA TYR A 592 4.86 -20.54 -16.21
C TYR A 592 5.32 -21.99 -16.24
N GLU A 593 6.08 -22.34 -17.27
CA GLU A 593 6.67 -23.66 -17.47
C GLU A 593 7.78 -23.89 -16.45
N MET A 594 8.58 -22.87 -16.14
CA MET A 594 9.58 -22.90 -15.08
C MET A 594 8.98 -23.26 -13.71
N ARG A 595 7.82 -22.69 -13.34
CA ARG A 595 7.15 -23.03 -12.06
C ARG A 595 6.78 -24.51 -12.00
N MET A 596 6.18 -25.02 -13.08
CA MET A 596 5.76 -26.44 -13.14
C MET A 596 6.98 -27.38 -13.19
N ALA A 597 8.03 -26.98 -13.91
CA ALA A 597 9.29 -27.71 -14.00
C ALA A 597 9.98 -27.84 -12.63
N LEU A 598 10.04 -26.76 -11.84
CA LEU A 598 10.58 -26.80 -10.47
C LEU A 598 9.75 -27.69 -9.54
N GLU A 599 8.42 -27.62 -9.61
CA GLU A 599 7.54 -28.52 -8.84
C GLU A 599 7.74 -29.99 -9.24
N SER A 600 7.88 -30.27 -10.54
CA SER A 600 8.16 -31.61 -11.05
C SER A 600 9.57 -32.10 -10.69
N ALA A 601 10.53 -31.19 -10.53
CA ALA A 601 11.87 -31.48 -10.01
C ALA A 601 11.90 -31.69 -8.49
N GLY A 602 10.76 -31.52 -7.80
CA GLY A 602 10.61 -31.76 -6.37
C GLY A 602 10.77 -30.51 -5.49
N PHE A 603 10.90 -29.33 -6.08
CA PHE A 603 10.98 -28.06 -5.33
C PHE A 603 9.60 -27.44 -5.19
N LYS A 604 9.10 -27.36 -3.95
CA LYS A 604 7.95 -26.53 -3.60
C LYS A 604 8.46 -25.21 -3.03
N LEU A 605 8.26 -24.12 -3.75
CA LEU A 605 8.79 -22.81 -3.38
C LEU A 605 7.65 -21.83 -3.11
N THR A 606 7.90 -20.86 -2.22
CA THR A 606 6.97 -19.75 -2.01
C THR A 606 6.92 -18.87 -3.27
N ASN A 607 5.83 -18.10 -3.42
CA ASN A 607 5.72 -17.13 -4.53
C ASN A 607 6.91 -16.18 -4.57
N HIS A 608 7.40 -15.78 -3.40
CA HIS A 608 8.52 -14.84 -3.29
C HIS A 608 9.85 -15.45 -3.76
N LEU A 609 10.17 -16.67 -3.31
CA LEU A 609 11.37 -17.39 -3.80
C LEU A 609 11.29 -17.63 -5.31
N PHE A 610 10.11 -17.98 -5.81
CA PHE A 610 9.90 -18.16 -7.24
C PHE A 610 10.11 -16.86 -8.03
N GLN A 611 9.63 -15.71 -7.52
CA GLN A 611 9.91 -14.41 -8.14
C GLN A 611 11.41 -14.10 -8.20
N LEU A 612 12.15 -14.36 -7.12
CA LEU A 612 13.61 -14.15 -7.10
C LEU A 612 14.33 -15.05 -8.11
N ILE A 613 13.84 -16.28 -8.32
CA ILE A 613 14.35 -17.18 -9.35
C ILE A 613 14.10 -16.60 -10.73
N ILE A 614 12.87 -16.18 -11.03
CA ILE A 614 12.54 -15.57 -12.32
C ILE A 614 13.42 -14.34 -12.55
N LEU A 615 13.48 -13.40 -11.61
CA LEU A 615 14.32 -12.20 -11.74
C LEU A 615 15.81 -12.49 -11.96
N ARG A 616 16.32 -13.63 -11.48
CA ARG A 616 17.75 -13.96 -11.56
C ARG A 616 18.12 -14.76 -12.80
N TYR A 617 17.20 -15.57 -13.32
CA TYR A 617 17.46 -16.62 -14.30
C TYR A 617 16.65 -16.49 -15.59
N THR A 618 15.76 -15.49 -15.73
CA THR A 618 15.16 -15.18 -17.03
C THR A 618 16.00 -14.19 -17.81
N GLU A 619 15.97 -14.33 -19.14
CA GLU A 619 16.49 -13.35 -20.09
C GLU A 619 15.54 -12.14 -20.22
N GLU A 620 15.93 -11.11 -21.00
CA GLU A 620 15.15 -9.88 -21.17
C GLU A 620 13.73 -10.10 -21.72
N ASP A 621 13.54 -11.19 -22.47
CA ASP A 621 12.25 -11.61 -23.03
C ASP A 621 11.39 -12.42 -22.04
N MET A 622 11.85 -12.56 -20.79
CA MET A 622 11.24 -13.37 -19.72
C MET A 622 11.26 -14.88 -19.96
N ALA A 623 12.10 -15.36 -20.90
CA ALA A 623 12.30 -16.78 -21.14
C ALA A 623 13.48 -17.32 -20.31
N VAL A 624 13.43 -18.61 -19.98
CA VAL A 624 14.47 -19.36 -19.29
C VAL A 624 15.01 -20.39 -20.27
N ASP A 625 16.25 -20.23 -20.72
CA ASP A 625 16.90 -21.26 -21.52
C ASP A 625 17.34 -22.47 -20.66
N PHE A 626 17.81 -23.51 -21.32
CA PHE A 626 18.21 -24.74 -20.64
C PHE A 626 19.38 -24.51 -19.66
N ASP A 627 20.32 -23.63 -20.01
CA ASP A 627 21.51 -23.36 -19.21
C ASP A 627 21.14 -22.65 -17.90
N ASN A 628 20.28 -21.63 -17.96
CA ASN A 628 19.75 -20.95 -16.78
C ASN A 628 18.87 -21.88 -15.92
N PHE A 629 18.09 -22.78 -16.54
CA PHE A 629 17.29 -23.77 -15.82
C PHE A 629 18.16 -24.74 -14.99
N VAL A 630 19.17 -25.35 -15.61
CA VAL A 630 20.09 -26.28 -14.93
C VAL A 630 20.85 -25.55 -13.83
N THR A 631 21.34 -24.34 -14.11
CA THR A 631 22.05 -23.51 -13.12
C THR A 631 21.18 -23.20 -11.90
N CYS A 632 19.89 -22.90 -12.13
CA CYS A 632 18.94 -22.67 -11.05
C CYS A 632 18.76 -23.92 -10.17
N LEU A 633 18.51 -25.09 -10.78
CA LEU A 633 18.28 -26.34 -10.05
C LEU A 633 19.48 -26.75 -9.20
N VAL A 634 20.69 -26.72 -9.78
CA VAL A 634 21.93 -27.08 -9.07
C VAL A 634 22.17 -26.14 -7.89
N ARG A 635 21.91 -24.84 -8.07
CA ARG A 635 22.08 -23.86 -6.99
C ARG A 635 21.07 -24.06 -5.87
N LEU A 636 19.78 -24.27 -6.19
CA LEU A 636 18.75 -24.56 -5.19
C LEU A 636 19.12 -25.83 -4.41
N GLU A 637 19.49 -26.90 -5.10
CA GLU A 637 19.89 -28.16 -4.46
C GLU A 637 21.07 -27.96 -3.51
N THR A 638 22.08 -27.21 -3.94
CA THR A 638 23.26 -26.91 -3.12
C THR A 638 22.86 -26.13 -1.87
N MET A 639 22.01 -25.11 -2.00
CA MET A 639 21.54 -24.31 -0.86
C MET A 639 20.78 -25.16 0.17
N PHE A 640 19.85 -26.01 -0.28
CA PHE A 640 19.12 -26.90 0.63
C PHE A 640 20.02 -27.92 1.32
N LYS A 641 21.02 -28.46 0.62
CA LYS A 641 22.01 -29.39 1.21
C LYS A 641 22.84 -28.69 2.27
N THR A 642 23.44 -27.54 1.93
CA THR A 642 24.27 -26.77 2.86
C THR A 642 23.49 -26.40 4.12
N PHE A 643 22.24 -25.94 3.97
CA PHE A 643 21.38 -25.64 5.11
C PHE A 643 21.16 -26.86 6.00
N LYS A 644 20.72 -28.00 5.45
CA LYS A 644 20.49 -29.24 6.22
C LYS A 644 21.75 -29.80 6.88
N THR A 645 22.92 -29.58 6.29
CA THR A 645 24.19 -30.00 6.91
C THR A 645 24.59 -29.10 8.06
N MET A 646 24.20 -27.82 8.03
CA MET A 646 24.53 -26.83 9.05
C MET A 646 23.49 -26.76 10.18
N ASP A 647 22.22 -27.05 9.90
CA ASP A 647 21.11 -27.16 10.86
C ASP A 647 21.18 -28.51 11.60
N THR A 648 22.16 -28.63 12.50
CA THR A 648 22.47 -29.89 13.20
C THR A 648 21.45 -30.29 14.25
N ASP A 649 20.69 -29.34 14.77
CA ASP A 649 19.64 -29.49 15.77
C ASP A 649 18.22 -29.52 15.18
N ALA A 650 18.09 -29.33 13.87
CA ALA A 650 16.82 -29.37 13.12
C ALA A 650 15.78 -28.39 13.68
N ASP A 651 16.24 -27.23 14.14
CA ASP A 651 15.40 -26.16 14.66
C ASP A 651 14.95 -25.17 13.57
N GLY A 652 15.48 -25.34 12.34
CA GLY A 652 15.18 -24.48 11.20
C GLY A 652 16.02 -23.19 11.17
N GLU A 653 17.09 -23.11 11.96
CA GLU A 653 17.99 -21.97 12.02
C GLU A 653 19.46 -22.35 11.79
N ILE A 654 20.21 -21.47 11.12
CA ILE A 654 21.67 -21.60 11.02
C ILE A 654 22.37 -20.31 11.45
N SER A 655 23.44 -20.46 12.24
CA SER A 655 24.27 -19.35 12.70
C SER A 655 25.60 -19.34 11.95
N LEU A 656 25.87 -18.24 11.25
CA LEU A 656 27.10 -18.04 10.48
C LEU A 656 27.79 -16.74 10.90
N ASN A 657 29.11 -16.79 11.11
CA ASN A 657 29.92 -15.59 11.26
C ASN A 657 30.35 -15.03 9.90
N PHE A 658 30.84 -13.78 9.88
CA PHE A 658 31.24 -13.10 8.64
C PHE A 658 32.25 -13.89 7.79
N VAL A 659 33.21 -14.54 8.44
CA VAL A 659 34.26 -15.32 7.76
C VAL A 659 33.67 -16.58 7.12
N GLN A 660 32.72 -17.25 7.77
CA GLN A 660 32.02 -18.42 7.20
C GLN A 660 31.12 -18.03 6.01
N VAL A 661 30.49 -16.85 6.04
CA VAL A 661 29.76 -16.30 4.89
C VAL A 661 30.70 -15.98 3.72
N GLN A 662 31.92 -15.53 4.00
CA GLN A 662 32.91 -15.20 2.97
C GLN A 662 33.62 -16.45 2.41
N LEU A 663 33.87 -17.47 3.24
CA LEU A 663 34.44 -18.75 2.83
C LEU A 663 33.44 -19.59 2.03
N SER A 664 32.16 -19.59 2.42
CA SER A 664 31.11 -20.24 1.62
C SER A 664 30.97 -19.62 0.22
N LYS A 665 31.21 -18.31 0.06
CA LYS A 665 31.35 -17.67 -1.28
C LYS A 665 32.56 -18.16 -2.08
N SER A 666 33.62 -18.61 -1.42
CA SER A 666 34.88 -19.01 -2.07
C SER A 666 34.94 -20.50 -2.41
N SER A 667 34.16 -21.34 -1.72
CA SER A 667 34.20 -22.81 -1.84
C SER A 667 33.08 -23.42 -2.68
N SER A 668 32.08 -22.63 -3.07
CA SER A 668 31.05 -23.03 -4.04
C SER A 668 30.96 -21.97 -5.12
N ILE A 669 30.41 -22.33 -6.28
CA ILE A 669 30.27 -21.54 -7.51
C ILE A 669 29.45 -20.26 -7.23
N PHE A 670 30.03 -19.28 -6.55
CA PHE A 670 29.37 -18.09 -6.05
C PHE A 670 30.12 -16.84 -6.53
N THR A 671 29.94 -16.48 -7.79
CA THR A 671 30.16 -15.10 -8.21
C THR A 671 28.95 -14.28 -7.76
N PHE A 672 29.03 -13.76 -6.54
CA PHE A 672 28.23 -12.62 -6.12
C PHE A 672 29.07 -11.36 -6.35
N HIS A 673 28.64 -10.48 -7.25
CA HIS A 673 29.12 -9.10 -7.20
C HIS A 673 28.57 -8.46 -5.90
N THR A 674 29.50 -8.14 -4.99
CA THR A 674 29.55 -7.00 -4.03
C THR A 674 28.24 -6.20 -3.88
N ASP A 675 27.63 -6.01 -2.70
CA ASP A 675 28.24 -5.63 -1.42
C ASP A 675 27.44 -6.09 -0.17
N SER A 676 28.21 -6.45 0.86
CA SER A 676 27.94 -6.42 2.33
C SER A 676 26.65 -7.05 2.91
N TYR A 677 26.74 -8.25 3.53
CA TYR A 677 25.71 -8.80 4.44
C TYR A 677 26.23 -9.70 5.58
N ILE A 678 25.56 -9.55 6.73
CA ILE A 678 25.40 -10.51 7.84
C ILE A 678 23.88 -10.69 8.06
N SER A 679 23.43 -11.92 8.30
CA SER A 679 22.58 -12.35 9.44
C SER A 679 21.83 -13.65 9.15
N CYS A 680 21.55 -14.42 10.21
CA CYS A 680 20.82 -15.69 10.26
C CYS A 680 19.75 -15.83 9.19
N MET A 681 19.80 -16.94 8.45
CA MET A 681 18.69 -17.41 7.65
C MET A 681 17.87 -18.36 8.54
N ARG A 682 16.68 -17.93 8.96
CA ARG A 682 15.56 -18.85 9.18
C ARG A 682 15.06 -19.23 7.79
N PHE A 683 15.13 -20.51 7.44
CA PHE A 683 14.58 -21.00 6.17
C PHE A 683 13.15 -21.49 6.36
#